data_AF-D2QQ27-F1
#
_entry.id   AF-D2QQ27-F1
#
_cell.length_a   1.000
_cell.length_b   1.000
_cell.length_c   1.000
_cell.angle_alpha   90.00
_cell.angle_beta   90.00
_cell.angle_gamma   90.00
#
_symmetry.space_group_name_H-M   'P 1'
#
loop_
_entity.id
_entity.type
_entity.pdbx_description
1 polymer ?
#
loop_
_entity_poly.entity_id
_entity_poly.type
_entity_poly.pdbx_seq_one_letter_code
_entity_poly.pdbx_strand_id
1 'polypeptide(L)'
;MIPSPPVDHAHVTFYPPAPDLSDTGFLDPSATFRKEVRRTLAGIIGFAGLYLLLVGFGVALGYVCVLSTIWLISFSINKFTLIIGVGLIALGVMFLLFLVKFLFAVYKNQNAQRIEITAEDHPNLVRFIHKLAEEVNAPKPYKIFLSPNVNACVFYNSSFWSLIMPVQKNLEIGLGLVNSVNMSEFKAVMAHEFGHFSQRSMKLGSYVYIVNRVIYNLVYDRDRWDALLDKWVESGGLWGTFAGLTHILVNLVRRVLSKAYQWLNLRYMGLSREMEYQADLVAVSAAGAQPVITALRRIELGDAAYQQMISYLNGLVGESKVAENIYPLHTETMHMLASELDIDIRHGLPLLTDEQASKMVVARRVNYEDQWSSHPAQGEREANIRTVSAPCIPDESSPWLLFTNPEHWQKELTTRLYAGVELNASANRQFIHTSEYVAHVVDEVNRAQLPEKYNGFYDRRLLATFTPDSVALETNEIPAEETIFSDENRQLRKQLFTDFDDRNTLLQIKARQIQTRTFDFDGKKYDRKEVDAALAVINPEIEELQAYFKRLEIEAFRWHYQKAVQQGVGNELIQRYDLYFRIDQDRELYEELLVEYTDLIKNTQDALKEGGTIKRGMGGQIDAMNDKIQKAYTNSQTISLPSQVGEVTFSNGYAAYLCADPLQVIDTGSFNWEHMVALYRQLELMPHLAGQAQLAVLDELIRWQATL
;
A
#
# COMPACT_ATOMS: atom_id res chain seq x y z
N MET A 1 29.34 48.12 25.09
CA MET A 1 28.36 47.22 24.48
C MET A 1 27.08 47.36 25.27
N ILE A 2 26.08 48.01 24.68
CA ILE A 2 24.74 48.16 25.26
C ILE A 2 24.04 46.80 25.10
N PRO A 3 23.35 46.28 26.13
CA PRO A 3 22.60 45.04 25.98
C PRO A 3 21.44 45.29 25.02
N SER A 4 21.34 44.44 23.98
CA SER A 4 20.22 44.43 23.06
C SER A 4 18.90 44.26 23.85
N PRO A 5 17.84 45.03 23.54
CA PRO A 5 16.57 44.91 24.22
C PRO A 5 15.93 43.53 23.95
N PRO A 6 15.05 43.05 24.83
CA PRO A 6 14.32 41.81 24.61
C PRO A 6 13.48 41.93 23.34
N VAL A 7 13.53 40.90 22.49
CA VAL A 7 12.68 40.79 21.29
C VAL A 7 11.23 40.78 21.75
N ASP A 8 10.50 41.82 21.39
CA ASP A 8 9.10 42.02 21.70
C ASP A 8 8.26 40.89 21.07
N HIS A 9 7.48 40.18 21.88
CA HIS A 9 6.62 39.04 21.49
C HIS A 9 5.34 39.50 20.74
N ALA A 10 5.40 40.61 20.00
CA ALA A 10 4.24 41.25 19.41
C ALA A 10 3.73 40.51 18.16
N HIS A 11 2.61 39.80 18.34
CA HIS A 11 1.66 39.26 17.35
C HIS A 11 2.25 38.46 16.18
N VAL A 12 2.15 37.12 16.27
CA VAL A 12 2.22 36.27 15.07
C VAL A 12 1.00 36.60 14.22
N THR A 13 1.19 37.31 13.11
CA THR A 13 0.12 37.77 12.20
C THR A 13 -0.69 36.63 11.56
N PHE A 14 -0.15 35.41 11.59
CA PHE A 14 -0.71 34.19 10.98
C PHE A 14 -0.76 33.04 12.00
N TYR A 15 -1.40 33.26 13.16
CA TYR A 15 -1.56 32.22 14.17
C TYR A 15 -3.00 32.20 14.70
N PRO A 16 -3.79 31.15 14.38
CA PRO A 16 -5.16 31.04 14.85
C PRO A 16 -5.22 30.97 16.38
N PRO A 17 -6.16 31.69 17.04
CA PRO A 17 -6.29 31.64 18.49
C PRO A 17 -6.70 30.24 18.95
N ALA A 18 -6.25 29.85 20.15
CA ALA A 18 -6.72 28.63 20.79
C ALA A 18 -8.17 28.79 21.27
N PRO A 19 -8.96 27.70 21.36
CA PRO A 19 -10.29 27.74 21.95
C PRO A 19 -10.22 28.13 23.43
N ASP A 20 -11.24 28.85 23.92
CA ASP A 20 -11.38 29.15 25.35
C ASP A 20 -11.94 27.92 26.07
N LEU A 21 -11.10 27.25 26.86
CA LEU A 21 -11.42 26.00 27.53
C LEU A 21 -11.39 26.18 29.04
N SER A 22 -12.55 26.09 29.69
CA SER A 22 -12.67 26.15 31.15
C SER A 22 -12.28 24.85 31.85
N ASP A 23 -12.35 23.71 31.14
CA ASP A 23 -11.98 22.39 31.64
C ASP A 23 -10.99 21.73 30.68
N THR A 24 -9.81 21.37 31.19
CA THR A 24 -8.75 20.66 30.44
C THR A 24 -8.53 19.24 30.96
N GLY A 25 -9.45 18.71 31.80
CA GLY A 25 -9.34 17.38 32.39
C GLY A 25 -9.34 16.24 31.36
N PHE A 26 -9.89 16.48 30.16
CA PHE A 26 -9.84 15.54 29.05
C PHE A 26 -8.42 15.29 28.50
N LEU A 27 -7.43 16.14 28.85
CA LEU A 27 -6.02 15.93 28.49
C LEU A 27 -5.32 14.92 29.42
N ASP A 28 -5.96 14.52 30.53
CA ASP A 28 -5.40 13.51 31.43
C ASP A 28 -5.56 12.10 30.83
N PRO A 29 -4.56 11.22 31.01
CA PRO A 29 -4.58 9.91 30.36
C PRO A 29 -5.71 9.04 30.90
N SER A 30 -6.50 8.51 29.97
CA SER A 30 -7.65 7.64 30.23
C SER A 30 -7.28 6.38 31.04
N ALA A 31 -8.28 5.76 31.68
CA ALA A 31 -8.06 4.50 32.39
C ALA A 31 -7.60 3.37 31.44
N THR A 32 -8.09 3.39 30.20
CA THR A 32 -7.71 2.45 29.13
C THR A 32 -6.26 2.67 28.70
N PHE A 33 -5.85 3.91 28.46
CA PHE A 33 -4.47 4.29 28.18
C PHE A 33 -3.53 3.76 29.28
N ARG A 34 -3.83 4.02 30.57
CA ARG A 34 -3.01 3.54 31.70
C ARG A 34 -2.95 2.01 31.78
N LYS A 35 -4.01 1.31 31.37
CA LYS A 35 -4.05 -0.15 31.31
C LYS A 35 -3.14 -0.68 30.19
N GLU A 36 -3.25 -0.14 28.98
CA GLU A 36 -2.43 -0.58 27.83
C GLU A 36 -0.95 -0.21 27.99
N VAL A 37 -0.64 0.91 28.65
CA VAL A 37 0.72 1.25 29.08
C VAL A 37 1.29 0.17 29.99
N ARG A 38 0.58 -0.20 31.07
CA ARG A 38 1.05 -1.25 32.01
C ARG A 38 1.26 -2.59 31.31
N ARG A 39 0.34 -2.95 30.43
CA ARG A 39 0.39 -4.18 29.64
C ARG A 39 1.59 -4.21 28.71
N THR A 40 1.89 -3.08 28.05
CA THR A 40 3.03 -2.98 27.14
C THR A 40 4.35 -2.94 27.89
N LEU A 41 4.42 -2.22 29.01
CA LEU A 41 5.61 -2.22 29.89
C LEU A 41 5.92 -3.62 30.43
N ALA A 42 4.93 -4.36 30.91
CA ALA A 42 5.12 -5.74 31.33
C ALA A 42 5.68 -6.60 30.18
N GLY A 43 5.25 -6.33 28.95
CA GLY A 43 5.77 -7.01 27.78
C GLY A 43 7.22 -6.63 27.43
N ILE A 44 7.59 -5.35 27.55
CA ILE A 44 8.97 -4.88 27.39
C ILE A 44 9.88 -5.54 28.42
N ILE A 45 9.46 -5.58 29.69
CA ILE A 45 10.23 -6.22 30.77
C ILE A 45 10.40 -7.73 30.48
N GLY A 46 9.33 -8.40 30.04
CA GLY A 46 9.39 -9.80 29.63
C GLY A 46 10.34 -10.04 28.45
N PHE A 47 10.31 -9.17 27.44
CA PHE A 47 11.23 -9.23 26.30
C PHE A 47 12.68 -9.01 26.74
N ALA A 48 12.94 -7.99 27.57
CA ALA A 48 14.28 -7.72 28.10
C ALA A 48 14.81 -8.91 28.93
N GLY A 49 13.97 -9.51 29.77
CA GLY A 49 14.32 -10.72 30.52
C GLY A 49 14.66 -11.90 29.61
N LEU A 50 13.84 -12.16 28.59
CA LEU A 50 14.12 -13.19 27.57
C LEU A 50 15.43 -12.93 26.84
N TYR A 51 15.69 -11.68 26.45
CA TYR A 51 16.91 -11.30 25.77
C TYR A 51 18.15 -11.48 26.65
N LEU A 52 18.09 -11.10 27.94
CA LEU A 52 19.17 -11.36 28.89
C LEU A 52 19.43 -12.86 29.09
N LEU A 53 18.39 -13.69 29.10
CA LEU A 53 18.54 -15.15 29.13
C LEU A 53 19.25 -15.68 27.88
N LEU A 54 18.94 -15.14 26.69
CA LEU A 54 19.59 -15.51 25.44
C LEU A 54 21.06 -15.08 25.41
N VAL A 55 21.38 -13.88 25.90
CA VAL A 55 22.76 -13.41 26.08
C VAL A 55 23.51 -14.32 27.06
N GLY A 56 22.90 -14.65 28.20
CA GLY A 56 23.47 -15.58 29.17
C GLY A 56 23.73 -16.97 28.57
N PHE A 57 22.80 -17.48 27.76
CA PHE A 57 22.98 -18.72 27.01
C PHE A 57 24.14 -18.62 26.01
N GLY A 58 24.28 -17.51 25.29
CA GLY A 58 25.42 -17.27 24.39
C GLY A 58 26.77 -17.24 25.09
N VAL A 59 26.85 -16.61 26.26
CA VAL A 59 28.06 -16.61 27.10
C VAL A 59 28.38 -18.02 27.58
N ALA A 60 27.38 -18.76 28.08
CA ALA A 60 27.55 -20.14 28.52
C ALA A 60 28.00 -21.07 27.39
N LEU A 61 27.41 -20.93 26.19
CA LEU A 61 27.79 -21.68 25.01
C LEU A 61 29.22 -21.36 24.58
N GLY A 62 29.60 -20.08 24.55
CA GLY A 62 30.97 -19.66 24.26
C GLY A 62 31.98 -20.26 25.24
N TYR A 63 31.66 -20.26 26.54
CA TYR A 63 32.49 -20.89 27.57
C TYR A 63 32.62 -22.41 27.36
N VAL A 64 31.53 -23.10 27.07
CA VAL A 64 31.54 -24.54 26.73
C VAL A 64 32.40 -24.81 25.50
N CYS A 65 32.28 -24.02 24.44
CA CYS A 65 33.12 -24.15 23.24
C CYS A 65 34.62 -24.03 23.55
N VAL A 66 35.01 -23.10 24.43
CA VAL A 66 36.41 -22.95 24.87
C VAL A 66 36.87 -24.17 25.66
N LEU A 67 36.09 -24.63 26.65
CA LEU A 67 36.42 -25.82 27.43
C LEU A 67 36.50 -27.08 26.56
N SER A 68 35.55 -27.28 25.65
CA SER A 68 35.56 -28.38 24.70
C SER A 68 36.78 -28.36 23.79
N THR A 69 37.23 -27.16 23.40
CA THR A 69 38.45 -27.00 22.59
C THR A 69 39.71 -27.38 23.39
N ILE A 70 39.84 -26.91 24.64
CA ILE A 70 40.96 -27.25 25.53
C ILE A 70 40.99 -28.77 25.78
N TRP A 71 39.84 -29.36 26.09
CA TRP A 71 39.69 -30.80 26.30
C TRP A 71 40.08 -31.58 25.05
N LEU A 72 39.59 -31.20 23.86
CA LEU A 72 39.92 -31.86 22.60
C LEU A 72 41.43 -31.83 22.29
N ILE A 73 42.07 -30.67 22.47
CA ILE A 73 43.52 -30.49 22.22
C ILE A 73 44.35 -31.31 23.21
N SER A 74 43.88 -31.51 24.44
CA SER A 74 44.60 -32.30 25.45
C SER A 74 44.72 -33.80 25.14
N PHE A 75 43.84 -34.36 24.29
CA PHE A 75 43.92 -35.77 23.87
C PHE A 75 44.91 -36.02 22.72
N SER A 76 44.94 -35.15 21.72
CA SER A 76 45.81 -35.29 20.54
C SER A 76 45.89 -34.00 19.75
N ILE A 77 47.11 -33.59 19.41
CA ILE A 77 47.37 -32.42 18.55
C ILE A 77 47.59 -32.91 17.12
N ASN A 78 46.59 -32.76 16.27
CA ASN A 78 46.68 -33.06 14.84
C ASN A 78 45.87 -32.03 14.03
N LYS A 79 45.99 -32.06 12.69
CA LYS A 79 45.32 -31.08 11.82
C LYS A 79 43.79 -31.08 11.98
N PHE A 80 43.18 -32.23 12.24
CA PHE A 80 41.74 -32.34 12.43
C PHE A 80 41.28 -31.77 13.78
N THR A 81 41.98 -32.08 14.87
CA THR A 81 41.65 -31.54 16.20
C THR A 81 41.86 -30.03 16.27
N LEU A 82 42.84 -29.49 15.53
CA LEU A 82 43.03 -28.05 15.37
C LEU A 82 41.86 -27.38 14.63
N ILE A 83 41.44 -27.93 13.49
CA ILE A 83 40.31 -27.39 12.70
C ILE A 83 39.01 -27.41 13.50
N ILE A 84 38.74 -28.51 14.21
CA ILE A 84 37.55 -28.65 15.08
C ILE A 84 37.61 -27.65 16.25
N GLY A 85 38.77 -27.49 16.89
CA GLY A 85 38.95 -26.54 17.98
C GLY A 85 38.74 -25.09 17.54
N VAL A 86 39.33 -24.69 16.40
CA VAL A 86 39.10 -23.36 15.82
C VAL A 86 37.64 -23.17 15.42
N GLY A 87 37.01 -24.21 14.86
CA GLY A 87 35.57 -24.24 14.53
C GLY A 87 34.67 -24.01 15.75
N LEU A 88 34.95 -24.67 16.86
CA LEU A 88 34.21 -24.51 18.12
C LEU A 88 34.35 -23.09 18.69
N ILE A 89 35.57 -22.54 18.72
CA ILE A 89 35.80 -21.16 19.18
C ILE A 89 35.08 -20.18 18.25
N ALA A 90 35.20 -20.35 16.94
CA ALA A 90 34.53 -19.49 15.97
C ALA A 90 33.01 -19.53 16.13
N LEU A 91 32.41 -20.70 16.35
CA LEU A 91 30.98 -20.85 16.63
C LEU A 91 30.58 -20.06 17.88
N GLY A 92 31.30 -20.25 19.00
CA GLY A 92 30.99 -19.56 20.26
C GLY A 92 31.12 -18.04 20.16
N VAL A 93 32.21 -17.56 19.53
CA VAL A 93 32.46 -16.12 19.33
C VAL A 93 31.44 -15.52 18.37
N MET A 94 31.19 -16.15 17.22
CA MET A 94 30.25 -15.63 16.23
C MET A 94 28.83 -15.57 16.79
N PHE A 95 28.40 -16.59 17.53
CA PHE A 95 27.08 -16.60 18.18
C PHE A 95 26.95 -15.51 19.26
N LEU A 96 27.98 -15.31 20.09
CA LEU A 96 27.98 -14.23 21.08
C LEU A 96 27.99 -12.85 20.41
N LEU A 97 28.77 -12.67 19.35
CA LEU A 97 28.80 -11.44 18.56
C LEU A 97 27.42 -11.15 17.96
N PHE A 98 26.70 -12.15 17.45
CA PHE A 98 25.33 -11.98 16.96
C PHE A 98 24.40 -11.40 18.04
N LEU A 99 24.51 -11.87 19.27
CA LEU A 99 23.68 -11.39 20.38
C LEU A 99 24.07 -9.98 20.81
N VAL A 100 25.35 -9.61 20.78
CA VAL A 100 25.86 -8.35 21.35
C VAL A 100 25.99 -7.21 20.32
N LYS A 101 26.16 -7.52 19.02
CA LYS A 101 26.43 -6.51 17.96
C LYS A 101 25.41 -5.36 17.94
N PHE A 102 24.16 -5.67 18.28
CA PHE A 102 23.06 -4.73 18.28
C PHE A 102 23.22 -3.58 19.30
N LEU A 103 23.96 -3.78 20.40
CA LEU A 103 24.25 -2.72 21.38
C LEU A 103 25.02 -1.53 20.77
N PHE A 104 25.65 -1.76 19.61
CA PHE A 104 26.45 -0.77 18.89
C PHE A 104 25.78 -0.28 17.59
N ALA A 105 24.59 -0.80 17.26
CA ALA A 105 23.88 -0.41 16.04
C ALA A 105 23.20 0.96 16.20
N VAL A 106 23.38 1.81 15.20
CA VAL A 106 22.70 3.11 15.07
C VAL A 106 21.92 3.11 13.77
N TYR A 107 20.62 3.33 13.86
CA TYR A 107 19.71 3.38 12.73
C TYR A 107 19.36 4.84 12.44
N LYS A 108 19.66 5.27 11.22
CA LYS A 108 19.35 6.61 10.73
C LYS A 108 18.12 6.54 9.83
N ASN A 109 17.12 7.37 10.10
CA ASN A 109 15.95 7.51 9.24
C ASN A 109 16.28 8.50 8.11
N GLN A 110 16.93 8.01 7.05
CA GLN A 110 17.32 8.80 5.89
C GLN A 110 16.25 8.68 4.80
N ASN A 111 15.73 9.81 4.34
CA ASN A 111 14.91 9.91 3.15
C ASN A 111 15.55 10.97 2.25
N ALA A 112 15.93 10.57 1.03
CA ALA A 112 16.60 11.44 0.06
C ALA A 112 15.71 12.62 -0.41
N GLN A 113 14.39 12.48 -0.30
CA GLN A 113 13.42 13.49 -0.68
C GLN A 113 13.24 14.58 0.38
N ARG A 114 13.76 14.38 1.60
CA ARG A 114 13.65 15.38 2.68
C ARG A 114 14.68 16.50 2.54
N ILE A 115 14.27 17.70 2.90
CA ILE A 115 15.16 18.87 3.01
C ILE A 115 15.07 19.45 4.41
N GLU A 116 16.20 19.56 5.11
CA GLU A 116 16.27 20.24 6.39
C GLU A 116 16.13 21.74 6.18
N ILE A 117 15.28 22.40 6.97
CA ILE A 117 15.09 23.85 6.95
C ILE A 117 15.40 24.47 8.32
N THR A 118 15.73 25.75 8.31
CA THR A 118 16.12 26.53 9.48
C THR A 118 15.20 27.74 9.68
N ALA A 119 15.40 28.46 10.79
CA ALA A 119 14.71 29.71 11.06
C ALA A 119 15.07 30.84 10.09
N GLU A 120 16.24 30.75 9.43
CA GLU A 120 16.66 31.70 8.39
C GLU A 120 15.88 31.47 7.09
N ASP A 121 15.59 30.20 6.76
CA ASP A 121 14.82 29.83 5.58
C ASP A 121 13.33 30.23 5.73
N HIS A 122 12.71 29.88 6.85
CA HIS A 122 11.27 30.09 7.11
C HIS A 122 10.98 30.66 8.51
N PRO A 123 11.24 31.96 8.78
CA PRO A 123 11.10 32.54 10.12
C PRO A 123 9.68 32.48 10.66
N ASN A 124 8.66 32.68 9.81
CA ASN A 124 7.25 32.63 10.22
C ASN A 124 6.82 31.21 10.61
N LEU A 125 7.16 30.21 9.78
CA LEU A 125 6.89 28.80 10.07
C LEU A 125 7.56 28.33 11.35
N VAL A 126 8.86 28.61 11.53
CA VAL A 126 9.58 28.19 12.75
C VAL A 126 9.01 28.85 14.00
N ARG A 127 8.64 30.15 13.92
CA ARG A 127 7.97 30.84 15.03
C ARG A 127 6.59 30.25 15.34
N PHE A 128 5.80 29.91 14.31
CA PHE A 128 4.50 29.23 14.45
C PHE A 128 4.66 27.91 15.20
N ILE A 129 5.60 27.06 14.76
CA ILE A 129 5.93 25.76 15.35
C ILE A 129 6.38 25.94 16.81
N HIS A 130 7.28 26.87 17.10
CA HIS A 130 7.76 27.10 18.46
C HIS A 130 6.66 27.61 19.40
N LYS A 131 5.81 28.53 18.93
CA LYS A 131 4.67 29.02 19.69
C LYS A 131 3.69 27.88 20.00
N LEU A 132 3.40 27.04 19.02
CA LEU A 132 2.51 25.90 19.21
C LEU A 132 3.10 24.86 20.18
N ALA A 133 4.40 24.57 20.10
CA ALA A 133 5.07 23.68 21.04
C ALA A 133 4.98 24.21 22.49
N GLU A 134 5.11 25.52 22.68
CA GLU A 134 4.90 26.18 23.98
C GLU A 134 3.43 26.09 24.43
N GLU A 135 2.47 26.33 23.54
CA GLU A 135 1.02 26.25 23.81
C GLU A 135 0.59 24.86 24.29
N VAL A 136 1.09 23.78 23.68
CA VAL A 136 0.74 22.40 24.05
C VAL A 136 1.70 21.75 25.06
N ASN A 137 2.64 22.53 25.62
CA ASN A 137 3.65 22.09 26.58
C ASN A 137 4.49 20.88 26.06
N ALA A 138 4.91 20.98 24.80
CA ALA A 138 5.77 20.02 24.12
C ALA A 138 7.21 20.57 23.96
N PRO A 139 8.24 19.70 23.99
CA PRO A 139 9.59 20.10 23.59
C PRO A 139 9.62 20.54 22.12
N LYS A 140 10.41 21.58 21.82
CA LYS A 140 10.64 22.06 20.45
C LYS A 140 11.30 20.95 19.60
N PRO A 141 10.98 20.88 18.30
CA PRO A 141 11.64 19.92 17.40
C PRO A 141 13.13 20.25 17.30
N TYR A 142 13.97 19.21 17.21
CA TYR A 142 15.41 19.37 17.06
C TYR A 142 15.77 19.91 15.67
N LYS A 143 15.12 19.37 14.64
CA LYS A 143 15.23 19.78 13.24
C LYS A 143 13.87 19.70 12.56
N ILE A 144 13.65 20.55 11.57
CA ILE A 144 12.43 20.58 10.76
C ILE A 144 12.81 20.22 9.34
N PHE A 145 12.02 19.34 8.72
CA PHE A 145 12.23 18.86 7.36
C PHE A 145 10.99 19.12 6.51
N LEU A 146 11.20 19.44 5.24
CA LEU A 146 10.16 19.47 4.22
C LEU A 146 10.22 18.21 3.35
N SER A 147 9.07 17.73 2.90
CA SER A 147 8.95 16.59 1.96
C SER A 147 7.79 16.82 0.97
N PRO A 148 7.68 16.05 -0.12
CA PRO A 148 6.62 16.26 -1.10
C PRO A 148 5.24 15.69 -0.69
N ASN A 149 5.18 14.91 0.38
CA ASN A 149 4.02 14.07 0.73
C ASN A 149 2.80 14.86 1.26
N VAL A 150 1.63 14.23 1.26
CA VAL A 150 0.42 14.71 1.97
C VAL A 150 0.41 14.20 3.41
N ASN A 151 1.45 14.53 4.18
CA ASN A 151 1.56 14.07 5.56
C ASN A 151 2.41 15.02 6.43
N ALA A 152 2.26 14.95 7.74
CA ALA A 152 3.24 15.44 8.70
C ALA A 152 3.59 14.29 9.64
N CYS A 153 4.86 14.19 10.03
CA CYS A 153 5.21 13.17 11.01
C CYS A 153 6.38 13.56 11.90
N VAL A 154 6.38 12.98 13.09
CA VAL A 154 7.52 13.01 13.99
C VAL A 154 8.43 11.81 13.73
N PHE A 155 9.72 12.06 13.50
CA PHE A 155 10.69 10.98 13.37
C PHE A 155 11.96 11.24 14.16
N TYR A 156 12.72 10.18 14.41
CA TYR A 156 13.97 10.25 15.15
C TYR A 156 14.89 9.11 14.69
N ASN A 157 16.17 9.27 14.99
CA ASN A 157 17.17 8.21 14.84
C ASN A 157 17.11 7.31 16.07
N SER A 158 17.13 6.00 15.85
CA SER A 158 17.08 5.01 16.93
C SER A 158 18.43 4.31 17.07
N SER A 159 18.80 4.03 18.32
CA SER A 159 19.94 3.20 18.68
C SER A 159 19.57 2.40 19.92
N PHE A 160 20.36 1.36 20.25
CA PHE A 160 20.15 0.66 21.52
C PHE A 160 20.13 1.61 22.73
N TRP A 161 21.01 2.61 22.74
CA TRP A 161 21.11 3.61 23.81
C TRP A 161 19.90 4.54 23.91
N SER A 162 19.04 4.57 22.89
CA SER A 162 17.75 5.27 22.94
C SER A 162 16.77 4.67 23.96
N LEU A 163 17.06 3.46 24.48
CA LEU A 163 16.33 2.84 25.59
C LEU A 163 16.66 3.45 26.96
N ILE A 164 17.74 4.24 27.07
CA ILE A 164 18.22 4.78 28.35
C ILE A 164 18.34 6.30 28.28
N MET A 165 18.61 6.85 27.10
CA MET A 165 18.80 8.28 26.85
C MET A 165 17.62 8.87 26.07
N PRO A 166 17.19 10.11 26.37
CA PRO A 166 16.19 10.82 25.58
C PRO A 166 16.62 10.97 24.12
N VAL A 167 15.72 10.70 23.17
CA VAL A 167 15.96 10.92 21.74
C VAL A 167 15.53 12.32 21.31
N GLN A 168 16.32 12.93 20.44
CA GLN A 168 15.95 14.16 19.76
C GLN A 168 14.93 13.85 18.67
N LYS A 169 13.79 14.54 18.72
CA LYS A 169 12.66 14.37 17.79
C LYS A 169 12.74 15.42 16.69
N ASN A 170 12.68 14.98 15.44
CA ASN A 170 12.59 15.82 14.26
C ASN A 170 11.14 15.90 13.80
N LEU A 171 10.78 17.02 13.16
CA LEU A 171 9.47 17.22 12.54
C LEU A 171 9.62 17.19 11.02
N GLU A 172 8.78 16.41 10.34
CA GLU A 172 8.60 16.46 8.89
C GLU A 172 7.26 17.11 8.56
N ILE A 173 7.28 18.07 7.63
CA ILE A 173 6.10 18.75 7.10
C ILE A 173 6.07 18.49 5.60
N GLY A 174 5.09 17.71 5.15
CA GLY A 174 4.83 17.48 3.75
C GLY A 174 4.18 18.71 3.12
N LEU A 175 4.70 19.15 1.98
CA LEU A 175 4.12 20.27 1.24
C LEU A 175 2.79 19.90 0.57
N GLY A 176 2.54 18.61 0.31
CA GLY A 176 1.24 18.13 -0.13
C GLY A 176 0.17 18.36 0.95
N LEU A 177 0.53 18.21 2.23
CA LEU A 177 -0.35 18.51 3.36
C LEU A 177 -0.65 20.02 3.40
N VAL A 178 0.39 20.85 3.30
CA VAL A 178 0.27 22.32 3.29
C VAL A 178 -0.69 22.80 2.19
N ASN A 179 -0.72 22.10 1.06
CA ASN A 179 -1.59 22.38 -0.07
C ASN A 179 -3.05 21.96 0.14
N SER A 180 -3.32 21.01 1.04
CA SER A 180 -4.65 20.39 1.24
C SER A 180 -5.46 20.98 2.39
N VAL A 181 -4.89 21.86 3.22
CA VAL A 181 -5.51 22.32 4.47
C VAL A 181 -5.45 23.84 4.63
N ASN A 182 -6.34 24.40 5.45
CA ASN A 182 -6.27 25.80 5.86
C ASN A 182 -5.37 26.01 7.10
N MET A 183 -5.19 27.26 7.54
CA MET A 183 -4.29 27.62 8.64
C MET A 183 -4.70 26.98 9.98
N SER A 184 -5.99 26.95 10.30
CA SER A 184 -6.50 26.30 11.52
C SER A 184 -6.32 24.79 11.51
N GLU A 185 -6.52 24.15 10.36
CA GLU A 185 -6.28 22.73 10.15
C GLU A 185 -4.79 22.40 10.19
N PHE A 186 -3.94 23.24 9.61
CA PHE A 186 -2.48 23.11 9.74
C PHE A 186 -2.05 23.20 11.21
N LYS A 187 -2.62 24.16 11.97
CA LYS A 187 -2.43 24.23 13.43
C LYS A 187 -2.85 22.93 14.11
N ALA A 188 -4.02 22.39 13.76
CA ALA A 188 -4.56 21.15 14.32
C ALA A 188 -3.62 19.96 14.06
N VAL A 189 -3.15 19.79 12.83
CA VAL A 189 -2.23 18.71 12.44
C VAL A 189 -0.89 18.84 13.18
N MET A 190 -0.29 20.04 13.20
CA MET A 190 0.95 20.26 13.95
C MET A 190 0.76 20.04 15.46
N ALA A 191 -0.41 20.37 16.01
CA ALA A 191 -0.72 20.15 17.41
C ALA A 191 -0.91 18.66 17.73
N HIS A 192 -1.51 17.90 16.82
CA HIS A 192 -1.59 16.44 16.90
C HIS A 192 -0.19 15.82 16.93
N GLU A 193 0.68 16.21 16.00
CA GLU A 193 2.08 15.75 15.97
C GLU A 193 2.79 16.09 17.29
N PHE A 194 2.59 17.29 17.84
CA PHE A 194 3.11 17.69 19.14
C PHE A 194 2.46 16.99 20.34
N GLY A 195 1.27 16.42 20.19
CA GLY A 195 0.71 15.44 21.11
C GLY A 195 1.74 14.33 21.38
N HIS A 196 2.32 13.76 20.32
CA HIS A 196 3.39 12.77 20.43
C HIS A 196 4.69 13.31 21.05
N PHE A 197 4.89 14.63 21.15
CA PHE A 197 6.00 15.26 21.89
C PHE A 197 5.67 15.47 23.38
N SER A 198 4.40 15.63 23.74
CA SER A 198 3.95 16.17 25.03
C SER A 198 4.32 15.33 26.25
N GLN A 199 4.60 16.04 27.36
CA GLN A 199 5.28 15.50 28.53
C GLN A 199 4.39 14.90 29.63
N ARG A 200 3.11 15.26 29.71
CA ARG A 200 2.22 14.87 30.83
C ARG A 200 1.73 13.41 30.74
N SER A 201 1.36 12.95 29.56
CA SER A 201 0.70 11.64 29.37
C SER A 201 1.46 10.73 28.40
N MET A 202 2.15 11.30 27.40
CA MET A 202 2.68 10.55 26.25
C MET A 202 4.17 10.19 26.33
N LYS A 203 4.93 10.65 27.34
CA LYS A 203 6.35 10.27 27.56
C LYS A 203 6.56 8.77 27.53
N LEU A 204 5.68 8.05 28.22
CA LEU A 204 5.78 6.61 28.36
C LEU A 204 5.39 5.89 27.07
N GLY A 205 4.42 6.42 26.33
CA GLY A 205 4.05 5.94 25.00
C GLY A 205 5.16 6.12 23.97
N SER A 206 5.77 7.31 23.88
CA SER A 206 6.94 7.57 23.03
C SER A 206 8.11 6.64 23.37
N TYR A 207 8.39 6.42 24.66
CA TYR A 207 9.43 5.50 25.10
C TYR A 207 9.15 4.07 24.64
N VAL A 208 7.92 3.59 24.86
CA VAL A 208 7.47 2.27 24.42
C VAL A 208 7.59 2.10 22.90
N TYR A 209 7.25 3.14 22.13
CA TYR A 209 7.42 3.13 20.67
C TYR A 209 8.89 2.98 20.26
N ILE A 210 9.79 3.76 20.87
CA ILE A 210 11.24 3.65 20.64
C ILE A 210 11.72 2.24 20.95
N VAL A 211 11.30 1.68 22.08
CA VAL A 211 11.66 0.32 22.50
C VAL A 211 11.17 -0.71 21.50
N ASN A 212 9.90 -0.62 21.08
CA ASN A 212 9.31 -1.53 20.11
C ASN A 212 10.09 -1.49 18.78
N ARG A 213 10.42 -0.30 18.27
CA ARG A 213 11.20 -0.12 17.03
C ARG A 213 12.62 -0.67 17.16
N VAL A 214 13.29 -0.42 18.29
CA VAL A 214 14.62 -0.97 18.57
C VAL A 214 14.58 -2.50 18.60
N ILE A 215 13.53 -3.09 19.19
CA ILE A 215 13.32 -4.55 19.19
C ILE A 215 13.05 -5.07 17.78
N TYR A 216 12.21 -4.39 16.99
CA TYR A 216 11.93 -4.78 15.61
C TYR A 216 13.23 -4.88 14.80
N ASN A 217 14.04 -3.82 14.83
CA ASN A 217 15.32 -3.77 14.12
C ASN A 217 16.26 -4.88 14.61
N LEU A 218 16.29 -5.17 15.92
CA LEU A 218 17.07 -6.29 16.47
C LEU A 218 16.66 -7.65 15.90
N VAL A 219 15.37 -7.86 15.63
CA VAL A 219 14.84 -9.15 15.18
C VAL A 219 15.00 -9.35 13.67
N TYR A 220 14.70 -8.32 12.89
CA TYR A 220 14.50 -8.45 11.45
C TYR A 220 15.64 -7.90 10.59
N ASP A 221 16.44 -6.95 11.08
CA ASP A 221 17.49 -6.35 10.24
C ASP A 221 18.65 -7.33 10.00
N ARG A 222 19.04 -7.43 8.73
CA ARG A 222 20.24 -8.14 8.27
C ARG A 222 21.37 -7.13 8.15
N ASP A 223 22.55 -7.49 8.63
CA ASP A 223 23.70 -6.59 8.60
C ASP A 223 24.97 -7.27 8.05
N ARG A 224 26.10 -6.57 8.16
CA ARG A 224 27.41 -7.06 7.70
C ARG A 224 27.81 -8.36 8.37
N TRP A 225 27.30 -8.65 9.58
CA TRP A 225 27.57 -9.90 10.28
C TRP A 225 26.87 -11.08 9.58
N ASP A 226 25.64 -10.89 9.10
CA ASP A 226 24.93 -11.91 8.32
C ASP A 226 25.70 -12.26 7.04
N ALA A 227 26.17 -11.24 6.31
CA ALA A 227 26.98 -11.45 5.11
C ALA A 227 28.31 -12.19 5.40
N LEU A 228 28.90 -12.01 6.58
CA LEU A 228 30.09 -12.76 7.00
C LEU A 228 29.75 -14.23 7.31
N LEU A 229 28.61 -14.48 7.95
CA LEU A 229 28.16 -15.84 8.24
C LEU A 229 27.83 -16.59 6.95
N ASP A 230 27.15 -15.96 6.00
CA ASP A 230 26.78 -16.60 4.73
C ASP A 230 28.04 -16.98 3.92
N LYS A 231 29.02 -16.08 3.81
CA LYS A 231 30.34 -16.39 3.24
C LYS A 231 31.08 -17.52 3.97
N TRP A 232 30.92 -17.62 5.30
CA TRP A 232 31.50 -18.70 6.07
C TRP A 232 30.80 -20.05 5.75
N VAL A 233 29.48 -20.07 5.57
CA VAL A 233 28.74 -21.27 5.15
C VAL A 233 29.21 -21.76 3.78
N GLU A 234 29.42 -20.85 2.82
CA GLU A 234 29.88 -21.15 1.46
C GLU A 234 31.27 -21.83 1.41
N SER A 235 32.10 -21.66 2.44
CA SER A 235 33.46 -22.23 2.47
C SER A 235 33.51 -23.77 2.54
N GLY A 236 32.40 -24.42 2.94
CA GLY A 236 32.25 -25.88 2.91
C GLY A 236 33.18 -26.67 3.85
N GLY A 237 33.12 -28.00 3.74
CA GLY A 237 33.96 -28.93 4.52
C GLY A 237 33.70 -28.89 6.05
N LEU A 238 34.64 -29.42 6.83
CA LEU A 238 34.58 -29.44 8.31
C LEU A 238 34.54 -28.05 8.95
N TRP A 239 34.98 -27.00 8.24
CA TRP A 239 34.92 -25.63 8.70
C TRP A 239 33.53 -25.02 8.47
N GLY A 240 32.91 -25.31 7.33
CA GLY A 240 31.54 -24.90 7.02
C GLY A 240 30.47 -25.57 7.88
N THR A 241 30.73 -26.75 8.47
CA THR A 241 29.76 -27.38 9.41
C THR A 241 29.51 -26.52 10.66
N PHE A 242 30.55 -25.87 11.20
CA PHE A 242 30.41 -24.94 12.32
C PHE A 242 29.67 -23.66 11.93
N ALA A 243 29.87 -23.18 10.70
CA ALA A 243 29.09 -22.08 10.13
C ALA A 243 27.59 -22.45 10.05
N GLY A 244 27.29 -23.64 9.54
CA GLY A 244 25.92 -24.17 9.45
C GLY A 244 25.26 -24.32 10.83
N LEU A 245 25.99 -24.82 11.84
CA LEU A 245 25.50 -24.89 13.22
C LEU A 245 25.23 -23.50 13.80
N THR A 246 26.14 -22.54 13.57
CA THR A 246 25.95 -21.14 13.97
C THR A 246 24.70 -20.57 13.32
N HIS A 247 24.49 -20.82 12.02
CA HIS A 247 23.33 -20.38 11.26
C HIS A 247 22.01 -20.97 11.81
N ILE A 248 22.00 -22.25 12.18
CA ILE A 248 20.83 -22.90 12.82
C ILE A 248 20.51 -22.23 14.16
N LEU A 249 21.52 -22.03 15.02
CA LEU A 249 21.35 -21.39 16.32
C LEU A 249 20.82 -19.96 16.20
N VAL A 250 21.39 -19.18 15.28
CA VAL A 250 20.96 -17.80 15.01
C VAL A 250 19.51 -17.76 14.52
N ASN A 251 19.13 -18.63 13.60
CA ASN A 251 17.75 -18.72 13.11
C ASN A 251 16.78 -19.18 14.20
N LEU A 252 17.20 -20.05 15.11
CA LEU A 252 16.40 -20.45 16.27
C LEU A 252 16.15 -19.24 17.19
N VAL A 253 17.21 -18.49 17.52
CA VAL A 253 17.09 -17.27 18.33
C VAL A 253 16.20 -16.24 17.64
N ARG A 254 16.37 -16.01 16.34
CA ARG A 254 15.49 -15.11 15.55
C ARG A 254 14.03 -15.54 15.61
N ARG A 255 13.72 -16.84 15.50
CA ARG A 255 12.34 -17.33 15.63
C ARG A 255 11.77 -17.07 17.02
N VAL A 256 12.55 -17.29 18.07
CA VAL A 256 12.14 -17.02 19.46
C VAL A 256 11.87 -15.53 19.66
N LEU A 257 12.81 -14.66 19.24
CA LEU A 257 12.67 -13.22 19.37
C LEU A 257 11.55 -12.65 18.49
N SER A 258 11.35 -13.19 17.28
CA SER A 258 10.24 -12.82 16.39
C SER A 258 8.87 -13.14 17.01
N LYS A 259 8.71 -14.31 17.63
CA LYS A 259 7.48 -14.64 18.37
C LYS A 259 7.27 -13.72 19.57
N ALA A 260 8.33 -13.44 20.32
CA ALA A 260 8.27 -12.53 21.46
C ALA A 260 7.92 -11.10 21.01
N TYR A 261 8.49 -10.63 19.90
CA TYR A 261 8.18 -9.35 19.27
C TYR A 261 6.73 -9.30 18.82
N GLN A 262 6.21 -10.30 18.09
CA GLN A 262 4.80 -10.32 17.66
C GLN A 262 3.84 -10.20 18.85
N TRP A 263 4.13 -10.91 19.95
CA TRP A 263 3.34 -10.84 21.17
C TRP A 263 3.42 -9.47 21.87
N LEU A 264 4.58 -8.82 21.84
CA LEU A 264 4.78 -7.45 22.34
C LEU A 264 4.08 -6.43 21.45
N ASN A 265 4.21 -6.57 20.13
CA ASN A 265 3.68 -5.66 19.13
C ASN A 265 2.16 -5.57 19.23
N LEU A 266 1.46 -6.70 19.37
CA LEU A 266 0.01 -6.72 19.61
C LEU A 266 -0.44 -5.87 20.80
N ARG A 267 0.38 -5.77 21.86
CA ARG A 267 0.08 -4.95 23.04
C ARG A 267 0.38 -3.48 22.76
N TYR A 268 1.49 -3.25 22.07
CA TYR A 268 1.87 -1.92 21.62
C TYR A 268 0.81 -1.31 20.68
N MET A 269 0.20 -2.08 19.78
CA MET A 269 -0.84 -1.57 18.87
C MET A 269 -2.06 -0.99 19.61
N GLY A 270 -2.51 -1.64 20.70
CA GLY A 270 -3.58 -1.11 21.54
C GLY A 270 -3.19 0.21 22.22
N LEU A 271 -1.94 0.31 22.71
CA LEU A 271 -1.41 1.56 23.23
C LEU A 271 -1.29 2.64 22.14
N SER A 272 -0.91 2.25 20.92
CA SER A 272 -0.78 3.15 19.77
C SER A 272 -2.11 3.84 19.45
N ARG A 273 -3.21 3.08 19.43
CA ARG A 273 -4.56 3.66 19.24
C ARG A 273 -4.94 4.67 20.32
N GLU A 274 -4.67 4.35 21.59
CA GLU A 274 -4.90 5.29 22.68
C GLU A 274 -4.00 6.54 22.62
N MET A 275 -2.79 6.42 22.04
CA MET A 275 -1.92 7.57 21.78
C MET A 275 -2.51 8.50 20.70
N GLU A 276 -3.11 7.96 19.65
CA GLU A 276 -3.78 8.75 18.59
C GLU A 276 -4.96 9.53 19.16
N TYR A 277 -5.84 8.88 19.94
CA TYR A 277 -6.95 9.56 20.61
C TYR A 277 -6.47 10.69 21.53
N GLN A 278 -5.37 10.47 22.26
CA GLN A 278 -4.79 11.49 23.13
C GLN A 278 -4.18 12.65 22.32
N ALA A 279 -3.50 12.36 21.21
CA ALA A 279 -2.94 13.37 20.32
C ALA A 279 -4.04 14.21 19.66
N ASP A 280 -5.16 13.59 19.28
CA ASP A 280 -6.35 14.31 18.80
C ASP A 280 -6.89 15.27 19.86
N LEU A 281 -7.00 14.84 21.11
CA LEU A 281 -7.43 15.70 22.20
C LEU A 281 -6.46 16.87 22.47
N VAL A 282 -5.15 16.66 22.32
CA VAL A 282 -4.17 17.74 22.37
C VAL A 282 -4.40 18.73 21.21
N ALA A 283 -4.67 18.23 20.01
CA ALA A 283 -5.00 19.08 18.86
C ALA A 283 -6.29 19.88 19.08
N VAL A 284 -7.33 19.27 19.67
CA VAL A 284 -8.56 19.95 20.07
C VAL A 284 -8.28 21.08 21.04
N SER A 285 -7.36 20.90 22.00
CA SER A 285 -7.00 21.95 22.96
C SER A 285 -6.31 23.17 22.33
N ALA A 286 -5.64 22.98 21.19
CA ALA A 286 -4.90 24.04 20.50
C ALA A 286 -5.70 24.69 19.36
N ALA A 287 -6.44 23.90 18.60
CA ALA A 287 -7.09 24.33 17.36
C ALA A 287 -8.62 24.22 17.38
N GLY A 288 -9.23 23.62 18.41
CA GLY A 288 -10.67 23.36 18.49
C GLY A 288 -11.09 22.06 17.79
N ALA A 289 -12.31 21.59 18.07
CA ALA A 289 -12.78 20.29 17.58
C ALA A 289 -13.04 20.28 16.07
N GLN A 290 -13.62 21.34 15.53
CA GLN A 290 -13.99 21.42 14.12
C GLN A 290 -12.76 21.36 13.19
N PRO A 291 -11.68 22.15 13.40
CA PRO A 291 -10.49 22.07 12.53
C PRO A 291 -9.77 20.72 12.59
N VAL A 292 -9.85 19.98 13.70
CA VAL A 292 -9.26 18.63 13.77
C VAL A 292 -10.07 17.67 12.88
N ILE A 293 -11.41 17.69 12.95
CA ILE A 293 -12.27 16.84 12.12
C ILE A 293 -12.12 17.17 10.64
N THR A 294 -12.14 18.46 10.28
CA THR A 294 -12.03 18.86 8.87
C THR A 294 -10.63 18.59 8.31
N ALA A 295 -9.57 18.72 9.13
CA ALA A 295 -8.23 18.31 8.74
C ALA A 295 -8.14 16.82 8.41
N LEU A 296 -8.69 15.93 9.26
CA LEU A 296 -8.68 14.48 9.01
C LEU A 296 -9.28 14.15 7.62
N ARG A 297 -10.45 14.72 7.33
CA ARG A 297 -11.16 14.51 6.07
C ARG A 297 -10.42 15.10 4.87
N ARG A 298 -9.92 16.33 4.98
CA ARG A 298 -9.20 17.01 3.90
C ARG A 298 -7.85 16.36 3.58
N ILE A 299 -7.18 15.80 4.57
CA ILE A 299 -5.94 15.03 4.37
C ILE A 299 -6.23 13.77 3.56
N GLU A 300 -7.30 13.03 3.88
CA GLU A 300 -7.69 11.82 3.16
C GLU A 300 -8.00 12.13 1.67
N LEU A 301 -8.84 13.13 1.42
CA LEU A 301 -9.14 13.57 0.05
C LEU A 301 -7.88 14.11 -0.66
N GLY A 302 -7.08 14.91 0.05
CA GLY A 302 -5.85 15.49 -0.47
C GLY A 302 -4.81 14.43 -0.84
N ASP A 303 -4.67 13.37 -0.05
CA ASP A 303 -3.78 12.25 -0.36
C ASP A 303 -4.32 11.45 -1.55
N ALA A 304 -5.63 11.17 -1.60
CA ALA A 304 -6.24 10.51 -2.76
C ALA A 304 -5.99 11.28 -4.07
N ALA A 305 -6.22 12.60 -4.05
CA ALA A 305 -5.93 13.47 -5.20
C ALA A 305 -4.43 13.51 -5.54
N TYR A 306 -3.55 13.47 -4.54
CA TYR A 306 -2.10 13.41 -4.76
C TYR A 306 -1.70 12.10 -5.44
N GLN A 307 -2.18 10.95 -4.97
CA GLN A 307 -1.91 9.65 -5.59
C GLN A 307 -2.44 9.59 -7.03
N GLN A 308 -3.66 10.09 -7.27
CA GLN A 308 -4.25 10.16 -8.60
C GLN A 308 -3.44 11.08 -9.53
N MET A 309 -3.01 12.24 -9.05
CA MET A 309 -2.11 13.14 -9.79
C MET A 309 -0.80 12.45 -10.16
N ILE A 310 -0.16 11.75 -9.22
CA ILE A 310 1.07 10.98 -9.48
C ILE A 310 0.83 9.91 -10.54
N SER A 311 -0.31 9.21 -10.51
CA SER A 311 -0.68 8.22 -11.52
C SER A 311 -0.76 8.84 -12.92
N TYR A 312 -1.46 9.97 -13.07
CA TYR A 312 -1.52 10.69 -14.35
C TYR A 312 -0.15 11.18 -14.83
N LEU A 313 0.67 11.73 -13.91
CA LEU A 313 2.03 12.16 -14.25
C LEU A 313 2.93 10.98 -14.66
N ASN A 314 2.74 9.79 -14.09
CA ASN A 314 3.47 8.59 -14.49
C ASN A 314 3.12 8.17 -15.93
N GLY A 315 1.86 8.34 -16.36
CA GLY A 315 1.46 8.10 -17.76
C GLY A 315 2.23 8.98 -18.76
N LEU A 316 2.58 10.20 -18.36
CA LEU A 316 3.30 11.17 -19.19
C LEU A 316 4.82 10.99 -19.22
N VAL A 317 5.39 10.16 -18.31
CA VAL A 317 6.84 9.88 -18.27
C VAL A 317 7.33 9.29 -19.59
N GLY A 318 6.52 8.45 -20.24
CA GLY A 318 6.83 7.84 -21.54
C GLY A 318 7.05 8.87 -22.66
N GLU A 319 6.33 9.99 -22.61
CA GLU A 319 6.46 11.13 -23.53
C GLU A 319 7.61 12.09 -23.15
N SER A 320 8.37 11.77 -22.10
CA SER A 320 9.40 12.66 -21.51
C SER A 320 8.82 14.00 -21.00
N LYS A 321 7.53 14.02 -20.66
CA LYS A 321 6.85 15.17 -20.04
C LYS A 321 6.83 15.02 -18.52
N VAL A 322 7.18 16.09 -17.81
CA VAL A 322 7.23 16.14 -16.34
C VAL A 322 6.68 17.46 -15.81
N ALA A 323 6.19 17.48 -14.57
CA ALA A 323 5.78 18.72 -13.93
C ALA A 323 6.98 19.55 -13.46
N GLU A 324 6.98 20.86 -13.69
CA GLU A 324 7.95 21.77 -13.04
C GLU A 324 7.56 21.98 -11.56
N ASN A 325 6.26 22.06 -11.30
CA ASN A 325 5.67 22.23 -9.98
C ASN A 325 4.39 21.40 -9.88
N ILE A 326 4.38 20.40 -9.00
CA ILE A 326 3.22 19.50 -8.85
C ILE A 326 2.07 20.10 -8.03
N TYR A 327 2.31 21.10 -7.17
CA TYR A 327 1.28 21.54 -6.21
C TYR A 327 0.09 22.25 -6.86
N PRO A 328 0.26 23.07 -7.92
CA PRO A 328 -0.86 23.54 -8.70
C PRO A 328 -1.64 22.40 -9.36
N LEU A 329 -0.96 21.38 -9.88
CA LEU A 329 -1.61 20.21 -10.48
C LEU A 329 -2.41 19.43 -9.44
N HIS A 330 -1.85 19.24 -8.24
CA HIS A 330 -2.50 18.63 -7.10
C HIS A 330 -3.78 19.37 -6.68
N THR A 331 -3.76 20.71 -6.70
CA THR A 331 -4.96 21.53 -6.45
C THR A 331 -6.04 21.28 -7.51
N GLU A 332 -5.68 21.27 -8.80
CA GLU A 332 -6.63 20.95 -9.86
C GLU A 332 -7.19 19.53 -9.72
N THR A 333 -6.36 18.54 -9.37
CA THR A 333 -6.83 17.17 -9.13
C THR A 333 -7.79 17.09 -7.94
N MET A 334 -7.54 17.84 -6.86
CA MET A 334 -8.48 17.94 -5.74
C MET A 334 -9.82 18.56 -6.18
N HIS A 335 -9.80 19.56 -7.07
CA HIS A 335 -11.02 20.20 -7.57
C HIS A 335 -11.80 19.28 -8.50
N MET A 336 -11.11 18.51 -9.37
CA MET A 336 -11.73 17.49 -10.21
C MET A 336 -12.40 16.41 -9.36
N LEU A 337 -11.70 15.89 -8.35
CA LEU A 337 -12.24 14.88 -7.43
C LEU A 337 -13.42 15.43 -6.61
N ALA A 338 -13.34 16.68 -6.16
CA ALA A 338 -14.45 17.32 -5.47
C ALA A 338 -15.68 17.47 -6.39
N SER A 339 -15.48 17.82 -7.66
CA SER A 339 -16.56 17.90 -8.65
C SER A 339 -17.19 16.53 -8.94
N GLU A 340 -16.38 15.47 -9.02
CA GLU A 340 -16.86 14.10 -9.24
C GLU A 340 -17.75 13.61 -8.08
N LEU A 341 -17.41 13.99 -6.86
CA LEU A 341 -18.09 13.58 -5.64
C LEU A 341 -19.20 14.53 -5.18
N ASP A 342 -19.54 15.56 -5.98
CA ASP A 342 -20.51 16.60 -5.64
C ASP A 342 -20.16 17.30 -4.30
N ILE A 343 -18.89 17.67 -4.16
CA ILE A 343 -18.33 18.35 -2.99
C ILE A 343 -18.07 19.81 -3.32
N ASP A 344 -18.72 20.70 -2.55
CA ASP A 344 -18.52 22.14 -2.66
C ASP A 344 -17.06 22.55 -2.35
N ILE A 345 -16.56 23.54 -3.07
CA ILE A 345 -15.25 24.16 -2.82
C ILE A 345 -15.46 25.50 -2.12
N ARG A 346 -14.79 25.71 -0.99
CA ARG A 346 -14.71 27.00 -0.28
C ARG A 346 -13.28 27.40 -0.03
N HIS A 347 -12.94 28.65 -0.36
CA HIS A 347 -11.58 29.20 -0.23
C HIS A 347 -10.50 28.35 -0.92
N GLY A 348 -10.86 27.68 -2.03
CA GLY A 348 -9.94 26.84 -2.81
C GLY A 348 -9.78 25.41 -2.28
N LEU A 349 -10.47 25.03 -1.20
CA LEU A 349 -10.42 23.69 -0.61
C LEU A 349 -11.79 23.00 -0.59
N PRO A 350 -11.86 21.66 -0.73
CA PRO A 350 -13.10 20.91 -0.59
C PRO A 350 -13.73 21.05 0.81
N LEU A 351 -15.05 21.22 0.86
CA LEU A 351 -15.83 21.30 2.10
C LEU A 351 -16.43 19.93 2.39
N LEU A 352 -15.85 19.19 3.36
CA LEU A 352 -16.27 17.82 3.68
C LEU A 352 -17.19 17.79 4.92
N THR A 353 -18.50 17.91 4.68
CA THR A 353 -19.54 17.70 5.71
C THR A 353 -19.65 16.22 6.12
N ASP A 354 -20.39 15.92 7.20
CA ASP A 354 -20.66 14.53 7.63
C ASP A 354 -21.30 13.70 6.51
N GLU A 355 -22.21 14.31 5.74
CA GLU A 355 -22.85 13.65 4.60
C GLU A 355 -21.82 13.32 3.51
N GLN A 356 -20.99 14.28 3.12
CA GLN A 356 -19.98 14.06 2.07
C GLN A 356 -18.89 13.08 2.50
N ALA A 357 -18.44 13.14 3.75
CA ALA A 357 -17.50 12.16 4.30
C ALA A 357 -18.10 10.74 4.29
N SER A 358 -19.39 10.59 4.57
CA SER A 358 -20.06 9.29 4.49
C SER A 358 -20.14 8.72 3.05
N LYS A 359 -20.17 9.58 2.02
CA LYS A 359 -20.15 9.17 0.61
C LYS A 359 -18.78 8.62 0.19
N MET A 360 -17.70 9.05 0.85
CA MET A 360 -16.34 8.58 0.57
C MET A 360 -16.04 7.22 1.22
N VAL A 361 -16.78 6.83 2.26
CA VAL A 361 -16.62 5.53 2.92
C VAL A 361 -17.46 4.49 2.19
N VAL A 362 -16.81 3.52 1.54
CA VAL A 362 -17.51 2.34 0.99
C VAL A 362 -18.07 1.54 2.16
N ALA A 363 -19.40 1.47 2.27
CA ALA A 363 -20.05 0.64 3.28
C ALA A 363 -19.66 -0.83 3.07
N ARG A 364 -18.96 -1.41 4.05
CA ARG A 364 -18.57 -2.82 4.08
C ARG A 364 -19.48 -3.59 5.02
N ARG A 365 -19.90 -4.78 4.60
CA ARG A 365 -20.66 -5.70 5.45
C ARG A 365 -19.73 -6.43 6.41
N VAL A 366 -18.49 -6.69 5.99
CA VAL A 366 -17.45 -7.29 6.81
C VAL A 366 -16.58 -6.20 7.43
N ASN A 367 -16.67 -6.06 8.75
CA ASN A 367 -15.83 -5.13 9.51
C ASN A 367 -15.00 -5.91 10.52
N TYR A 368 -13.77 -5.51 10.78
CA TYR A 368 -12.97 -6.15 11.82
C TYR A 368 -12.07 -5.15 12.52
N GLU A 369 -11.82 -5.37 13.80
CA GLU A 369 -10.79 -4.61 14.50
C GLU A 369 -9.43 -5.12 14.03
N ASP A 370 -8.72 -4.31 13.25
CA ASP A 370 -7.34 -4.63 12.92
C ASP A 370 -6.46 -4.44 14.16
N GLN A 371 -6.23 -5.54 14.87
CA GLN A 371 -5.37 -5.57 16.06
C GLN A 371 -3.91 -5.21 15.74
N TRP A 372 -3.55 -5.18 14.46
CA TRP A 372 -2.23 -4.85 13.93
C TRP A 372 -2.16 -3.44 13.34
N SER A 373 -3.27 -2.71 13.29
CA SER A 373 -3.26 -1.30 12.93
C SER A 373 -2.75 -0.45 14.10
N SER A 374 -1.80 0.42 13.79
CA SER A 374 -1.25 1.41 14.73
C SER A 374 -2.13 2.65 14.87
N HIS A 375 -3.06 2.85 13.94
CA HIS A 375 -4.01 3.97 13.92
C HIS A 375 -5.47 3.46 14.02
N PRO A 376 -6.33 4.11 14.83
CA PRO A 376 -7.77 3.83 14.82
C PRO A 376 -8.42 4.25 13.50
N ALA A 377 -9.64 3.76 13.25
CA ALA A 377 -10.42 4.20 12.09
C ALA A 377 -10.81 5.68 12.25
N GLN A 378 -10.92 6.40 11.12
CA GLN A 378 -11.24 7.83 11.12
C GLN A 378 -12.54 8.15 11.87
N GLY A 379 -13.60 7.36 11.66
CA GLY A 379 -14.87 7.53 12.36
C GLY A 379 -14.75 7.38 13.89
N GLU A 380 -13.88 6.51 14.40
CA GLU A 380 -13.63 6.36 15.84
C GLU A 380 -12.91 7.59 16.40
N ARG A 381 -11.94 8.14 15.65
CA ARG A 381 -11.21 9.37 16.03
C ARG A 381 -12.15 10.57 16.07
N GLU A 382 -12.99 10.74 15.04
CA GLU A 382 -14.00 11.80 15.01
C GLU A 382 -14.98 11.68 16.18
N ALA A 383 -15.44 10.47 16.50
CA ALA A 383 -16.32 10.24 17.64
C ALA A 383 -15.65 10.62 18.97
N ASN A 384 -14.37 10.30 19.15
CA ASN A 384 -13.58 10.70 20.31
C ASN A 384 -13.44 12.24 20.39
N ILE A 385 -13.11 12.91 19.28
CA ILE A 385 -12.98 14.37 19.20
C ILE A 385 -14.29 15.06 19.59
N ARG A 386 -15.44 14.56 19.09
CA ARG A 386 -16.77 15.13 19.36
C ARG A 386 -17.19 15.06 20.83
N THR A 387 -16.49 14.29 21.67
CA THR A 387 -16.75 14.26 23.12
C THR A 387 -16.35 15.57 23.82
N VAL A 388 -15.51 16.39 23.20
CA VAL A 388 -15.00 17.64 23.76
C VAL A 388 -15.59 18.84 23.02
N SER A 389 -16.32 19.68 23.75
CA SER A 389 -16.85 20.93 23.22
C SER A 389 -15.78 22.02 23.25
N ALA A 390 -15.09 22.22 22.13
CA ALA A 390 -14.05 23.23 21.95
C ALA A 390 -14.36 24.12 20.73
N PRO A 391 -15.31 25.07 20.85
CA PRO A 391 -15.65 25.97 19.75
C PRO A 391 -14.49 26.93 19.47
N CYS A 392 -14.18 27.11 18.19
CA CYS A 392 -13.24 28.12 17.71
C CYS A 392 -13.73 28.66 16.36
N ILE A 393 -13.31 29.87 16.01
CA ILE A 393 -13.51 30.41 14.66
C ILE A 393 -12.30 29.97 13.83
N PRO A 394 -12.48 29.16 12.77
CA PRO A 394 -11.38 28.70 11.95
C PRO A 394 -10.80 29.87 11.12
N ASP A 395 -9.47 29.88 11.01
CA ASP A 395 -8.72 30.69 10.07
C ASP A 395 -8.62 29.92 8.75
N GLU A 396 -9.40 30.35 7.77
CA GLU A 396 -9.49 29.75 6.42
C GLU A 396 -8.34 30.21 5.49
N SER A 397 -7.36 30.98 5.98
CA SER A 397 -6.22 31.39 5.17
C SER A 397 -5.29 30.21 4.86
N SER A 398 -4.48 30.34 3.80
CA SER A 398 -3.58 29.26 3.39
C SER A 398 -2.33 29.18 4.29
N PRO A 399 -1.89 27.98 4.72
CA PRO A 399 -0.65 27.80 5.47
C PRO A 399 0.60 28.19 4.65
N TRP A 400 0.50 28.31 3.32
CA TRP A 400 1.58 28.83 2.48
C TRP A 400 2.07 30.23 2.92
N LEU A 401 1.24 31.01 3.63
CA LEU A 401 1.62 32.30 4.23
C LEU A 401 2.74 32.18 5.29
N LEU A 402 2.97 30.98 5.85
CA LEU A 402 4.06 30.71 6.79
C LEU A 402 5.41 30.52 6.09
N PHE A 403 5.42 30.26 4.78
CA PHE A 403 6.61 29.89 4.02
C PHE A 403 7.20 31.10 3.28
N THR A 404 8.49 31.35 3.46
CA THR A 404 9.25 32.26 2.59
C THR A 404 9.39 31.65 1.20
N ASN A 405 9.00 32.38 0.15
CA ASN A 405 9.13 31.97 -1.25
C ASN A 405 8.60 30.55 -1.52
N PRO A 406 7.30 30.28 -1.31
CA PRO A 406 6.74 28.92 -1.37
C PRO A 406 6.98 28.24 -2.73
N GLU A 407 6.88 28.97 -3.84
CA GLU A 407 7.08 28.42 -5.19
C GLU A 407 8.48 27.81 -5.37
N HIS A 408 9.52 28.42 -4.82
CA HIS A 408 10.87 27.86 -4.89
C HIS A 408 10.95 26.48 -4.25
N TRP A 409 10.42 26.32 -3.03
CA TRP A 409 10.44 25.06 -2.29
C TRP A 409 9.55 23.99 -2.92
N GLN A 410 8.43 24.42 -3.50
CA GLN A 410 7.56 23.56 -4.29
C GLN A 410 8.31 22.95 -5.49
N LYS A 411 9.02 23.75 -6.27
CA LYS A 411 9.81 23.29 -7.42
C LYS A 411 11.02 22.42 -7.02
N GLU A 412 11.70 22.77 -5.95
CA GLU A 412 12.83 21.99 -5.42
C GLU A 412 12.37 20.58 -4.98
N LEU A 413 11.27 20.48 -4.24
CA LEU A 413 10.73 19.18 -3.83
C LEU A 413 10.12 18.40 -5.00
N THR A 414 9.54 19.07 -5.99
CA THR A 414 9.11 18.44 -7.25
C THR A 414 10.31 17.81 -7.97
N THR A 415 11.45 18.51 -8.03
CA THR A 415 12.68 18.00 -8.63
C THR A 415 13.18 16.73 -7.92
N ARG A 416 13.08 16.69 -6.58
CA ARG A 416 13.44 15.51 -5.79
C ARG A 416 12.47 14.36 -5.93
N LEU A 417 11.19 14.64 -6.15
CA LEU A 417 10.19 13.61 -6.43
C LEU A 417 10.56 12.85 -7.72
N TYR A 418 11.03 13.56 -8.75
CA TYR A 418 11.52 12.96 -9.99
C TYR A 418 12.95 12.38 -9.89
N ALA A 419 13.62 12.46 -8.73
CA ALA A 419 14.96 11.93 -8.58
C ALA A 419 14.95 10.40 -8.64
N GLY A 420 15.48 9.85 -9.74
CA GLY A 420 15.49 8.41 -10.02
C GLY A 420 14.46 7.95 -11.05
N VAL A 421 13.64 8.86 -11.59
CA VAL A 421 12.76 8.55 -12.73
C VAL A 421 13.59 8.58 -14.02
N GLU A 422 13.65 7.45 -14.71
CA GLU A 422 14.32 7.34 -16.02
C GLU A 422 13.37 7.78 -17.14
N LEU A 423 13.76 8.84 -17.86
CA LEU A 423 13.00 9.32 -19.02
C LEU A 423 13.52 8.65 -20.30
N ASN A 424 12.60 8.19 -21.16
CA ASN A 424 12.90 7.57 -22.47
C ASN A 424 13.90 8.39 -23.31
N ALA A 425 13.74 9.72 -23.33
CA ALA A 425 14.68 10.64 -23.96
C ALA A 425 14.98 11.79 -23.00
N SER A 426 15.86 11.57 -22.03
CA SER A 426 16.22 12.58 -21.01
C SER A 426 16.67 13.94 -21.57
N ALA A 427 17.23 13.98 -22.80
CA ALA A 427 17.61 15.21 -23.48
C ALA A 427 16.42 16.06 -23.99
N ASN A 428 15.23 15.45 -24.10
CA ASN A 428 14.00 16.06 -24.61
C ASN A 428 12.97 16.30 -23.49
N ARG A 429 13.42 16.47 -22.24
CA ARG A 429 12.52 16.75 -21.12
C ARG A 429 11.67 17.99 -21.41
N GLN A 430 10.35 17.84 -21.37
CA GLN A 430 9.39 18.92 -21.50
C GLN A 430 8.63 19.13 -20.19
N PHE A 431 8.38 20.38 -19.83
CA PHE A 431 7.56 20.70 -18.66
C PHE A 431 6.10 20.83 -19.06
N ILE A 432 5.22 20.09 -18.39
CA ILE A 432 3.78 20.20 -18.59
C ILE A 432 3.22 21.40 -17.82
N HIS A 433 2.42 22.22 -18.50
CA HIS A 433 1.69 23.31 -17.88
C HIS A 433 0.34 22.84 -17.31
N THR A 434 -0.19 23.53 -16.31
CA THR A 434 -1.46 23.16 -15.63
C THR A 434 -2.62 22.95 -16.60
N SER A 435 -2.80 23.82 -17.60
CA SER A 435 -3.87 23.67 -18.60
C SER A 435 -3.70 22.43 -19.48
N GLU A 436 -2.47 22.07 -19.83
CA GLU A 436 -2.17 20.86 -20.59
C GLU A 436 -2.43 19.61 -19.73
N TYR A 437 -2.05 19.66 -18.46
CA TYR A 437 -2.33 18.59 -17.49
C TYR A 437 -3.84 18.37 -17.33
N VAL A 438 -4.62 19.43 -17.08
CA VAL A 438 -6.08 19.31 -16.93
C VAL A 438 -6.70 18.76 -18.22
N ALA A 439 -6.28 19.22 -19.40
CA ALA A 439 -6.76 18.69 -20.66
C ALA A 439 -6.44 17.20 -20.82
N HIS A 440 -5.23 16.77 -20.44
CA HIS A 440 -4.83 15.36 -20.46
C HIS A 440 -5.67 14.51 -19.50
N VAL A 441 -5.89 14.97 -18.26
CA VAL A 441 -6.73 14.24 -17.30
C VAL A 441 -8.17 14.15 -17.76
N VAL A 442 -8.76 15.24 -18.25
CA VAL A 442 -10.14 15.24 -18.78
C VAL A 442 -10.26 14.30 -19.97
N ASP A 443 -9.26 14.27 -20.86
CA ASP A 443 -9.24 13.34 -21.99
C ASP A 443 -9.12 11.88 -21.53
N GLU A 444 -8.25 11.56 -20.56
CA GLU A 444 -8.19 10.22 -19.96
C GLU A 444 -9.51 9.82 -19.29
N VAL A 445 -10.12 10.71 -18.51
CA VAL A 445 -11.41 10.47 -17.86
C VAL A 445 -12.51 10.25 -18.91
N ASN A 446 -12.59 11.08 -19.94
CA ASN A 446 -13.57 10.92 -21.01
C ASN A 446 -13.38 9.62 -21.81
N ARG A 447 -12.12 9.22 -22.04
CA ARG A 447 -11.77 7.93 -22.67
C ARG A 447 -12.16 6.75 -21.79
N ALA A 448 -12.04 6.88 -20.48
CA ALA A 448 -12.44 5.87 -19.51
C ALA A 448 -13.96 5.84 -19.25
N GLN A 449 -14.68 6.96 -19.45
CA GLN A 449 -16.12 7.05 -19.25
C GLN A 449 -16.89 6.38 -20.39
N LEU A 450 -17.80 5.47 -20.01
CA LEU A 450 -18.74 4.84 -20.93
C LEU A 450 -20.00 5.70 -21.10
N PRO A 451 -20.79 5.51 -22.17
CA PRO A 451 -21.97 6.33 -22.45
C PRO A 451 -22.95 6.40 -21.27
N GLU A 452 -23.33 7.62 -20.86
CA GLU A 452 -24.19 7.87 -19.69
C GLU A 452 -25.53 7.12 -19.72
N LYS A 453 -26.08 6.87 -20.92
CA LYS A 453 -27.35 6.15 -21.10
C LYS A 453 -27.35 4.74 -20.51
N TYR A 454 -26.17 4.14 -20.31
CA TYR A 454 -26.04 2.82 -19.68
C TYR A 454 -25.99 2.87 -18.16
N ASN A 455 -25.98 4.06 -17.56
CA ASN A 455 -26.05 4.27 -16.11
C ASN A 455 -25.09 3.36 -15.31
N GLY A 456 -23.84 3.28 -15.76
CA GLY A 456 -22.78 2.49 -15.11
C GLY A 456 -22.89 0.96 -15.23
N PHE A 457 -23.85 0.44 -16.02
CA PHE A 457 -24.03 -1.01 -16.23
C PHE A 457 -22.73 -1.71 -16.68
N TYR A 458 -21.94 -1.03 -17.50
CA TYR A 458 -20.70 -1.54 -18.10
C TYR A 458 -19.41 -1.04 -17.43
N ASP A 459 -19.45 -0.24 -16.34
CA ASP A 459 -18.25 0.46 -15.81
C ASP A 459 -17.05 -0.45 -15.47
N ARG A 460 -17.34 -1.69 -15.09
CA ARG A 460 -16.32 -2.70 -14.76
C ARG A 460 -15.88 -3.55 -15.95
N ARG A 461 -16.48 -3.36 -17.14
CA ARG A 461 -16.10 -3.99 -18.41
C ARG A 461 -16.06 -5.51 -18.34
N LEU A 462 -17.08 -6.09 -17.72
CA LEU A 462 -17.29 -7.53 -17.58
C LEU A 462 -18.62 -7.91 -18.20
N LEU A 463 -18.61 -8.93 -19.07
CA LEU A 463 -19.79 -9.57 -19.63
C LEU A 463 -19.72 -11.08 -19.40
N ALA A 464 -20.82 -11.67 -18.99
CA ALA A 464 -20.98 -13.12 -18.93
C ALA A 464 -21.04 -13.71 -20.35
N THR A 465 -20.39 -14.85 -20.53
CA THR A 465 -20.38 -15.56 -21.80
C THR A 465 -21.75 -16.16 -22.12
N PHE A 466 -22.19 -15.97 -23.38
CA PHE A 466 -23.35 -16.60 -24.00
C PHE A 466 -23.13 -16.75 -25.51
N THR A 467 -24.03 -17.43 -26.22
CA THR A 467 -23.94 -17.63 -27.68
C THR A 467 -24.82 -16.59 -28.41
N PRO A 468 -24.24 -15.53 -29.02
CA PRO A 468 -25.01 -14.43 -29.60
C PRO A 468 -26.04 -14.87 -30.64
N ASP A 469 -25.68 -15.77 -31.56
CA ASP A 469 -26.60 -16.31 -32.57
C ASP A 469 -27.82 -17.00 -31.96
N SER A 470 -27.61 -17.80 -30.92
CA SER A 470 -28.70 -18.55 -30.28
C SER A 470 -29.64 -17.60 -29.52
N VAL A 471 -29.05 -16.64 -28.81
CA VAL A 471 -29.78 -15.63 -28.03
C VAL A 471 -30.55 -14.67 -28.94
N ALA A 472 -30.00 -14.32 -30.11
CA ALA A 472 -30.64 -13.48 -31.12
C ALA A 472 -31.92 -14.10 -31.70
N LEU A 473 -32.05 -15.43 -31.67
CA LEU A 473 -33.23 -16.16 -32.14
C LEU A 473 -34.33 -16.30 -31.08
N GLU A 474 -34.07 -15.93 -29.83
CA GLU A 474 -35.06 -16.00 -28.77
C GLU A 474 -36.20 -14.98 -28.98
N THR A 475 -37.44 -15.42 -28.72
CA THR A 475 -38.65 -14.62 -28.94
C THR A 475 -39.33 -14.14 -27.65
N ASN A 476 -38.68 -14.30 -26.49
CA ASN A 476 -39.22 -13.79 -25.23
C ASN A 476 -39.36 -12.26 -25.27
N GLU A 477 -40.27 -11.72 -24.46
CA GLU A 477 -40.43 -10.27 -24.33
C GLU A 477 -39.12 -9.63 -23.83
N ILE A 478 -38.70 -8.55 -24.49
CA ILE A 478 -37.47 -7.82 -24.13
C ILE A 478 -37.89 -6.67 -23.19
N PRO A 479 -37.27 -6.55 -22.01
CA PRO A 479 -37.54 -5.43 -21.11
C PRO A 479 -37.23 -4.07 -21.77
N ALA A 480 -37.86 -3.02 -21.27
CA ALA A 480 -37.57 -1.66 -21.69
C ALA A 480 -36.14 -1.24 -21.31
N GLU A 481 -35.58 -0.26 -22.02
CA GLU A 481 -34.22 0.26 -21.80
C GLU A 481 -34.04 0.73 -20.35
N GLU A 482 -35.05 1.44 -19.83
CA GLU A 482 -35.08 2.02 -18.50
C GLU A 482 -35.13 0.94 -17.40
N THR A 483 -35.62 -0.26 -17.74
CA THR A 483 -35.60 -1.40 -16.82
C THR A 483 -34.20 -2.03 -16.79
N ILE A 484 -33.52 -2.14 -17.93
CA ILE A 484 -32.20 -2.76 -18.05
C ILE A 484 -31.14 -1.86 -17.41
N PHE A 485 -31.10 -0.58 -17.80
CA PHE A 485 -30.12 0.42 -17.35
C PHE A 485 -30.66 1.28 -16.18
N SER A 486 -31.43 0.66 -15.29
CA SER A 486 -32.03 1.32 -14.12
C SER A 486 -31.01 1.65 -13.03
N ASP A 487 -31.31 2.67 -12.21
CA ASP A 487 -30.53 2.98 -11.00
C ASP A 487 -30.51 1.80 -10.00
N GLU A 488 -31.58 1.00 -9.95
CA GLU A 488 -31.67 -0.20 -9.14
C GLU A 488 -30.60 -1.23 -9.57
N ASN A 489 -30.49 -1.50 -10.88
CA ASN A 489 -29.47 -2.42 -11.39
C ASN A 489 -28.05 -1.89 -11.19
N ARG A 490 -27.84 -0.57 -11.30
CA ARG A 490 -26.55 0.06 -10.96
C ARG A 490 -26.19 -0.18 -9.49
N GLN A 491 -27.14 -0.03 -8.57
CA GLN A 491 -26.93 -0.28 -7.14
C GLN A 491 -26.65 -1.76 -6.86
N LEU A 492 -27.43 -2.68 -7.44
CA LEU A 492 -27.20 -4.13 -7.32
C LEU A 492 -25.83 -4.55 -7.88
N ARG A 493 -25.37 -3.90 -8.96
CA ARG A 493 -24.05 -4.16 -9.55
C ARG A 493 -22.95 -3.69 -8.61
N LYS A 494 -23.10 -2.48 -8.03
CA LYS A 494 -22.19 -2.00 -6.98
C LYS A 494 -22.16 -2.94 -5.78
N GLN A 495 -23.32 -3.44 -5.35
CA GLN A 495 -23.43 -4.42 -4.27
C GLN A 495 -22.65 -5.70 -4.59
N LEU A 496 -22.83 -6.30 -5.78
CA LEU A 496 -22.10 -7.50 -6.18
C LEU A 496 -20.56 -7.34 -6.02
N PHE A 497 -20.02 -6.17 -6.41
CA PHE A 497 -18.59 -5.92 -6.25
C PHE A 497 -18.16 -5.74 -4.79
N THR A 498 -18.96 -5.01 -4.00
CA THR A 498 -18.70 -4.91 -2.56
C THR A 498 -18.74 -6.29 -1.90
N ASP A 499 -19.71 -7.13 -2.26
CA ASP A 499 -19.84 -8.49 -1.73
C ASP A 499 -18.65 -9.38 -2.14
N PHE A 500 -18.10 -9.21 -3.35
CA PHE A 500 -16.86 -9.88 -3.75
C PHE A 500 -15.67 -9.49 -2.88
N ASP A 501 -15.51 -8.19 -2.60
CA ASP A 501 -14.42 -7.72 -1.75
C ASP A 501 -14.60 -8.21 -0.29
N ASP A 502 -15.84 -8.22 0.21
CA ASP A 502 -16.17 -8.69 1.55
C ASP A 502 -15.94 -10.21 1.67
N ARG A 503 -16.31 -10.99 0.65
CA ARG A 503 -15.97 -12.41 0.55
C ARG A 503 -14.45 -12.61 0.54
N ASN A 504 -13.71 -11.82 -0.23
CA ASN A 504 -12.25 -11.90 -0.27
C ASN A 504 -11.65 -11.60 1.12
N THR A 505 -12.16 -10.59 1.81
CA THR A 505 -11.77 -10.25 3.19
C THR A 505 -12.01 -11.44 4.14
N LEU A 506 -13.18 -12.10 4.06
CA LEU A 506 -13.47 -13.31 4.82
C LEU A 506 -12.49 -14.45 4.50
N LEU A 507 -12.19 -14.69 3.22
CA LEU A 507 -11.21 -15.71 2.80
C LEU A 507 -9.81 -15.41 3.34
N GLN A 508 -9.38 -14.15 3.36
CA GLN A 508 -8.11 -13.74 3.95
C GLN A 508 -8.09 -13.94 5.48
N ILE A 509 -9.20 -13.68 6.18
CA ILE A 509 -9.36 -13.99 7.61
C ILE A 509 -9.29 -15.50 7.85
N LYS A 510 -9.94 -16.32 7.00
CA LYS A 510 -9.88 -17.79 7.06
C LYS A 510 -8.46 -18.31 6.85
N ALA A 511 -7.76 -17.78 5.86
CA ALA A 511 -6.37 -18.11 5.51
C ALA A 511 -5.34 -17.56 6.53
N ARG A 512 -5.77 -16.76 7.52
CA ARG A 512 -4.91 -16.07 8.50
C ARG A 512 -3.93 -15.07 7.86
N GLN A 513 -4.25 -14.59 6.67
CA GLN A 513 -3.58 -13.44 6.06
C GLN A 513 -3.99 -12.17 6.81
N ILE A 514 -5.29 -12.02 7.13
CA ILE A 514 -5.78 -11.05 8.10
C ILE A 514 -5.82 -11.69 9.49
N GLN A 515 -5.05 -11.13 10.43
CA GLN A 515 -4.88 -11.68 11.77
C GLN A 515 -5.85 -11.02 12.78
N THR A 516 -7.12 -11.41 12.75
CA THR A 516 -8.13 -10.99 13.74
C THR A 516 -8.68 -12.15 14.57
N ARG A 517 -9.17 -11.86 15.79
CA ARG A 517 -9.89 -12.83 16.62
C ARG A 517 -11.36 -12.91 16.29
N THR A 518 -11.97 -11.76 16.03
CA THR A 518 -13.40 -11.60 15.77
C THR A 518 -13.60 -10.62 14.64
N PHE A 519 -14.65 -10.80 13.87
CA PHE A 519 -15.10 -9.86 12.86
C PHE A 519 -16.60 -9.63 13.03
N ASP A 520 -17.09 -8.54 12.48
CA ASP A 520 -18.49 -8.21 12.34
C ASP A 520 -18.91 -8.51 10.89
N PHE A 521 -20.09 -9.11 10.74
CA PHE A 521 -20.74 -9.31 9.46
C PHE A 521 -22.23 -8.98 9.63
N ASP A 522 -22.71 -8.00 8.87
CA ASP A 522 -24.08 -7.46 8.95
C ASP A 522 -24.48 -7.02 10.38
N GLY A 523 -23.54 -6.39 11.11
CA GLY A 523 -23.78 -5.88 12.47
C GLY A 523 -23.80 -6.96 13.55
N LYS A 524 -23.49 -8.21 13.20
CA LYS A 524 -23.33 -9.32 14.14
C LYS A 524 -21.86 -9.70 14.26
N LYS A 525 -21.40 -9.87 15.51
CA LYS A 525 -20.04 -10.30 15.82
C LYS A 525 -19.87 -11.82 15.71
N TYR A 526 -18.82 -12.25 15.03
CA TYR A 526 -18.39 -13.64 14.79
C TYR A 526 -16.97 -13.87 15.30
N ASP A 527 -16.67 -15.08 15.77
CA ASP A 527 -15.30 -15.54 15.97
C ASP A 527 -14.63 -15.91 14.64
N ARG A 528 -13.31 -15.80 14.54
CA ARG A 528 -12.54 -16.23 13.33
C ARG A 528 -12.82 -17.68 12.90
N LYS A 529 -13.22 -18.54 13.84
CA LYS A 529 -13.58 -19.94 13.55
C LYS A 529 -14.93 -20.07 12.82
N GLU A 530 -15.75 -19.03 12.86
CA GLU A 530 -17.10 -18.97 12.29
C GLU A 530 -17.13 -18.27 10.93
N VAL A 531 -15.97 -18.02 10.30
CA VAL A 531 -15.89 -17.43 8.94
C VAL A 531 -16.72 -18.23 7.92
N ASP A 532 -16.73 -19.56 8.04
CA ASP A 532 -17.52 -20.41 7.15
C ASP A 532 -19.04 -20.16 7.27
N ALA A 533 -19.51 -19.68 8.42
CA ALA A 533 -20.92 -19.31 8.60
C ALA A 533 -21.26 -18.00 7.87
N ALA A 534 -20.35 -17.02 7.84
CA ALA A 534 -20.53 -15.80 7.05
C ALA A 534 -20.40 -16.07 5.54
N LEU A 535 -19.43 -16.91 5.14
CA LEU A 535 -19.29 -17.35 3.75
C LEU A 535 -20.52 -18.10 3.24
N ALA A 536 -21.19 -18.86 4.09
CA ALA A 536 -22.44 -19.55 3.75
C ALA A 536 -23.64 -18.61 3.51
N VAL A 537 -23.55 -17.35 3.91
CA VAL A 537 -24.56 -16.31 3.63
C VAL A 537 -24.19 -15.54 2.36
N ILE A 538 -22.97 -15.01 2.28
CA ILE A 538 -22.57 -14.12 1.18
C ILE A 538 -22.35 -14.86 -0.15
N ASN A 539 -21.93 -16.13 -0.14
CA ASN A 539 -21.69 -16.86 -1.39
C ASN A 539 -22.98 -17.10 -2.20
N PRO A 540 -24.10 -17.58 -1.61
CA PRO A 540 -25.37 -17.65 -2.31
C PRO A 540 -25.86 -16.30 -2.85
N GLU A 541 -25.70 -15.22 -2.09
CA GLU A 541 -26.10 -13.86 -2.52
C GLU A 541 -25.30 -13.41 -3.76
N ILE A 542 -23.98 -13.65 -3.75
CA ILE A 542 -23.11 -13.41 -4.91
C ILE A 542 -23.55 -14.26 -6.11
N GLU A 543 -23.81 -15.56 -5.91
CA GLU A 543 -24.25 -16.46 -6.98
C GLU A 543 -25.59 -16.01 -7.59
N GLU A 544 -26.54 -15.57 -6.75
CA GLU A 544 -27.82 -15.03 -7.18
C GLU A 544 -27.66 -13.74 -7.98
N LEU A 545 -26.84 -12.80 -7.50
CA LEU A 545 -26.53 -11.55 -8.21
C LEU A 545 -25.80 -11.80 -9.53
N GLN A 546 -24.83 -12.73 -9.56
CA GLN A 546 -24.16 -13.13 -10.80
C GLN A 546 -25.14 -13.72 -11.81
N ALA A 547 -26.03 -14.62 -11.37
CA ALA A 547 -27.05 -15.20 -12.23
C ALA A 547 -28.05 -14.15 -12.73
N TYR A 548 -28.42 -13.20 -11.87
CA TYR A 548 -29.26 -12.06 -12.23
C TYR A 548 -28.60 -11.22 -13.32
N PHE A 549 -27.35 -10.80 -13.13
CA PHE A 549 -26.64 -9.98 -14.10
C PHE A 549 -26.34 -10.70 -15.41
N LYS A 550 -26.08 -12.01 -15.37
CA LYS A 550 -25.95 -12.81 -16.60
C LYS A 550 -27.22 -12.77 -17.45
N ARG A 551 -28.40 -12.88 -16.83
CA ARG A 551 -29.68 -12.75 -17.55
C ARG A 551 -29.86 -11.33 -18.08
N LEU A 552 -29.54 -10.33 -17.26
CA LEU A 552 -29.70 -8.92 -17.62
C LEU A 552 -28.77 -8.50 -18.77
N GLU A 553 -27.56 -9.05 -18.85
CA GLU A 553 -26.62 -8.86 -19.98
C GLU A 553 -27.12 -9.51 -21.27
N ILE A 554 -27.76 -10.68 -21.17
CA ILE A 554 -28.44 -11.32 -22.30
C ILE A 554 -29.61 -10.46 -22.79
N GLU A 555 -30.39 -9.90 -21.87
CA GLU A 555 -31.50 -8.99 -22.19
C GLU A 555 -30.99 -7.69 -22.84
N ALA A 556 -29.88 -7.11 -22.32
CA ALA A 556 -29.22 -5.95 -22.91
C ALA A 556 -28.74 -6.24 -24.35
N PHE A 557 -28.14 -7.40 -24.59
CA PHE A 557 -27.77 -7.83 -25.94
C PHE A 557 -28.99 -7.91 -26.86
N ARG A 558 -30.09 -8.54 -26.42
CA ARG A 558 -31.31 -8.69 -27.23
C ARG A 558 -31.98 -7.36 -27.53
N TRP A 559 -31.98 -6.43 -26.56
CA TRP A 559 -32.45 -5.07 -26.74
C TRP A 559 -31.65 -4.35 -27.83
N HIS A 560 -30.32 -4.40 -27.77
CA HIS A 560 -29.44 -3.84 -28.79
C HIS A 560 -29.61 -4.54 -30.14
N TYR A 561 -29.82 -5.85 -30.16
CA TYR A 561 -30.04 -6.62 -31.39
C TYR A 561 -31.32 -6.19 -32.10
N GLN A 562 -32.41 -5.94 -31.36
CA GLN A 562 -33.65 -5.43 -31.95
C GLN A 562 -33.44 -4.08 -32.66
N LYS A 563 -32.65 -3.18 -32.06
CA LYS A 563 -32.28 -1.89 -32.67
C LYS A 563 -31.37 -2.08 -33.89
N ALA A 564 -30.36 -2.95 -33.77
CA ALA A 564 -29.45 -3.28 -34.86
C ALA A 564 -30.19 -3.86 -36.09
N VAL A 565 -31.19 -4.73 -35.88
CA VAL A 565 -32.02 -5.28 -36.96
C VAL A 565 -32.84 -4.19 -37.65
N GLN A 566 -33.38 -3.21 -36.92
CA GLN A 566 -34.11 -2.08 -37.51
C GLN A 566 -33.23 -1.22 -38.42
N GLN A 567 -31.93 -1.12 -38.11
CA GLN A 567 -30.95 -0.39 -38.91
C GLN A 567 -30.22 -1.28 -39.95
N GLY A 568 -30.54 -2.58 -40.03
CA GLY A 568 -29.93 -3.52 -40.97
C GLY A 568 -28.54 -4.05 -40.59
N VAL A 569 -28.10 -3.83 -39.34
CA VAL A 569 -26.75 -4.18 -38.83
C VAL A 569 -26.77 -5.27 -37.75
N GLY A 570 -27.83 -6.08 -37.67
CA GLY A 570 -27.98 -7.16 -36.69
C GLY A 570 -26.82 -8.17 -36.67
N ASN A 571 -26.35 -8.60 -37.85
CA ASN A 571 -25.21 -9.53 -37.96
C ASN A 571 -23.90 -8.89 -37.49
N GLU A 572 -23.74 -7.57 -37.63
CA GLU A 572 -22.54 -6.87 -37.15
C GLU A 572 -22.46 -6.90 -35.62
N LEU A 573 -23.59 -6.72 -34.93
CA LEU A 573 -23.65 -6.84 -33.47
C LEU A 573 -23.21 -8.25 -33.00
N ILE A 574 -23.73 -9.30 -33.65
CA ILE A 574 -23.35 -10.70 -33.36
C ILE A 574 -21.84 -10.87 -33.50
N GLN A 575 -21.26 -10.44 -34.64
CA GLN A 575 -19.83 -10.55 -34.91
C GLN A 575 -18.97 -9.81 -33.88
N ARG A 576 -19.40 -8.62 -33.42
CA ARG A 576 -18.68 -7.86 -32.40
C ARG A 576 -18.69 -8.57 -31.03
N TYR A 577 -19.81 -9.17 -30.63
CA TYR A 577 -19.88 -9.97 -29.41
C TYR A 577 -19.05 -11.25 -29.51
N ASP A 578 -19.12 -11.97 -30.64
CA ASP A 578 -18.31 -13.17 -30.88
C ASP A 578 -16.82 -12.85 -30.80
N LEU A 579 -16.41 -11.72 -31.39
CA LEU A 579 -15.02 -11.27 -31.31
C LEU A 579 -14.59 -11.02 -29.86
N TYR A 580 -15.40 -10.31 -29.07
CA TYR A 580 -15.14 -10.09 -27.65
C TYR A 580 -15.01 -11.43 -26.89
N PHE A 581 -15.95 -12.35 -27.06
CA PHE A 581 -15.93 -13.65 -26.36
C PHE A 581 -14.77 -14.54 -26.79
N ARG A 582 -14.32 -14.45 -28.05
CA ARG A 582 -13.12 -15.18 -28.50
C ARG A 582 -11.85 -14.65 -27.86
N ILE A 583 -11.72 -13.34 -27.67
CA ILE A 583 -10.56 -12.74 -27.00
C ILE A 583 -10.58 -13.06 -25.50
N ASP A 584 -11.76 -12.99 -24.87
CA ASP A 584 -11.93 -13.38 -23.46
C ASP A 584 -11.54 -14.85 -23.23
N GLN A 585 -11.98 -15.75 -24.13
CA GLN A 585 -11.60 -17.16 -24.09
C GLN A 585 -10.08 -17.35 -24.26
N ASP A 586 -9.44 -16.60 -25.16
CA ASP A 586 -7.98 -16.63 -25.31
C ASP A 586 -7.28 -16.14 -24.04
N ARG A 587 -7.76 -15.05 -23.41
CA ARG A 587 -7.24 -14.54 -22.14
C ARG A 587 -7.29 -15.62 -21.05
N GLU A 588 -8.46 -16.21 -20.82
CA GLU A 588 -8.63 -17.28 -19.82
C GLU A 588 -7.73 -18.48 -20.11
N LEU A 589 -7.64 -18.90 -21.38
CA LEU A 589 -6.76 -20.00 -21.77
C LEU A 589 -5.28 -19.70 -21.47
N TYR A 590 -4.80 -18.48 -21.76
CA TYR A 590 -3.41 -18.13 -21.42
C TYR A 590 -3.18 -18.01 -19.91
N GLU A 591 -4.17 -17.59 -19.13
CA GLU A 591 -4.09 -17.62 -17.65
C GLU A 591 -3.92 -19.06 -17.14
N GLU A 592 -4.75 -19.99 -17.63
CA GLU A 592 -4.66 -21.41 -17.30
C GLU A 592 -3.30 -21.99 -17.70
N LEU A 593 -2.84 -21.71 -18.93
CA LEU A 593 -1.54 -22.17 -19.43
C LEU A 593 -0.38 -21.62 -18.61
N LEU A 594 -0.42 -20.36 -18.19
CA LEU A 594 0.61 -19.76 -17.34
C LEU A 594 0.69 -20.45 -15.98
N VAL A 595 -0.46 -20.77 -15.37
CA VAL A 595 -0.50 -21.52 -14.10
C VAL A 595 0.08 -22.92 -14.28
N GLU A 596 -0.39 -23.68 -15.27
CA GLU A 596 0.12 -25.03 -15.55
C GLU A 596 1.64 -25.01 -15.85
N TYR A 597 2.11 -24.01 -16.60
CA TYR A 597 3.51 -23.87 -16.96
C TYR A 597 4.39 -23.46 -15.77
N THR A 598 3.87 -22.62 -14.87
CA THR A 598 4.53 -22.25 -13.61
C THR A 598 4.77 -23.49 -12.74
N ASP A 599 3.76 -24.35 -12.62
CA ASP A 599 3.88 -25.61 -11.89
C ASP A 599 4.91 -26.55 -12.54
N LEU A 600 4.93 -26.63 -13.88
CA LEU A 600 5.93 -27.39 -14.62
C LEU A 600 7.35 -26.87 -14.36
N ILE A 601 7.58 -25.56 -14.45
CA ILE A 601 8.89 -24.94 -14.16
C ILE A 601 9.34 -25.26 -12.73
N LYS A 602 8.44 -25.14 -11.75
CA LYS A 602 8.76 -25.41 -10.35
C LYS A 602 9.15 -26.87 -10.13
N ASN A 603 8.37 -27.80 -10.65
CA ASN A 603 8.64 -29.24 -10.57
C ASN A 603 9.98 -29.60 -11.23
N THR A 604 10.29 -28.98 -12.37
CA THR A 604 11.54 -29.15 -13.08
C THR A 604 12.73 -28.58 -12.31
N GLN A 605 12.58 -27.39 -11.72
CA GLN A 605 13.62 -26.76 -10.91
C GLN A 605 13.97 -27.61 -9.67
N ASP A 606 12.97 -28.18 -9.01
CA ASP A 606 13.18 -29.07 -7.88
C ASP A 606 13.88 -30.37 -8.30
N ALA A 607 13.55 -30.92 -9.47
CA ALA A 607 14.24 -32.09 -10.02
C ALA A 607 15.72 -31.82 -10.39
N LEU A 608 16.04 -30.62 -10.90
CA LEU A 608 17.42 -30.23 -11.20
C LEU A 608 18.29 -30.10 -9.93
N LYS A 609 17.70 -29.63 -8.83
CA LYS A 609 18.37 -29.58 -7.51
C LYS A 609 18.68 -30.96 -6.93
N GLU A 610 17.93 -31.99 -7.31
CA GLU A 610 18.05 -33.38 -6.83
C GLU A 610 19.06 -34.26 -7.63
N GLY A 611 19.91 -33.67 -8.47
CA GLY A 611 20.98 -34.41 -9.18
C GLY A 611 20.83 -34.50 -10.70
N GLY A 612 20.01 -33.64 -11.31
CA GLY A 612 20.18 -33.25 -12.72
C GLY A 612 19.77 -34.27 -13.78
N THR A 613 18.93 -35.26 -13.46
CA THR A 613 18.32 -36.12 -14.50
C THR A 613 16.82 -35.81 -14.63
N ILE A 614 16.37 -35.58 -15.87
CA ILE A 614 14.96 -35.42 -16.22
C ILE A 614 14.21 -36.65 -15.67
N LYS A 615 13.28 -36.45 -14.72
CA LYS A 615 12.49 -37.56 -14.16
C LYS A 615 11.72 -38.23 -15.31
N ARG A 616 11.66 -39.56 -15.31
CA ARG A 616 10.96 -40.36 -16.34
C ARG A 616 9.50 -39.88 -16.46
N GLY A 617 9.10 -39.38 -17.64
CA GLY A 617 7.77 -38.82 -17.92
C GLY A 617 7.72 -37.29 -18.08
N MET A 618 8.73 -36.56 -17.61
CA MET A 618 8.78 -35.09 -17.69
C MET A 618 8.95 -34.57 -19.13
N GLY A 619 9.66 -35.29 -19.99
CA GLY A 619 9.72 -34.98 -21.43
C GLY A 619 8.34 -34.96 -22.08
N GLY A 620 7.50 -35.96 -21.81
CA GLY A 620 6.12 -36.00 -22.33
C GLY A 620 5.21 -34.91 -21.75
N GLN A 621 5.46 -34.43 -20.53
CA GLN A 621 4.75 -33.27 -19.97
C GLN A 621 5.16 -31.97 -20.67
N ILE A 622 6.45 -31.82 -21.01
CA ILE A 622 6.96 -30.68 -21.78
C ILE A 622 6.41 -30.70 -23.21
N ASP A 623 6.41 -31.85 -23.88
CA ASP A 623 5.83 -32.00 -25.23
C ASP A 623 4.33 -31.63 -25.22
N ALA A 624 3.56 -32.18 -24.27
CA ALA A 624 2.13 -31.88 -24.15
C ALA A 624 1.87 -30.38 -23.87
N MET A 625 2.73 -29.74 -23.08
CA MET A 625 2.64 -28.32 -22.79
C MET A 625 2.99 -27.46 -24.00
N ASN A 626 4.06 -27.78 -24.73
CA ASN A 626 4.41 -27.15 -26.00
C ASN A 626 3.24 -27.24 -26.98
N ASP A 627 2.63 -28.42 -27.12
CA ASP A 627 1.47 -28.63 -28.01
C ASP A 627 0.27 -27.77 -27.60
N LYS A 628 -0.04 -27.69 -26.30
CA LYS A 628 -1.12 -26.84 -25.78
C LYS A 628 -0.88 -25.36 -26.11
N ILE A 629 0.32 -24.85 -25.83
CA ILE A 629 0.66 -23.43 -26.06
C ILE A 629 0.66 -23.12 -27.56
N GLN A 630 1.26 -23.99 -28.39
CA GLN A 630 1.28 -23.80 -29.85
C GLN A 630 -0.12 -23.83 -30.44
N LYS A 631 -0.99 -24.73 -29.95
CA LYS A 631 -2.39 -24.77 -30.36
C LYS A 631 -3.14 -23.49 -29.96
N ALA A 632 -2.94 -23.00 -28.73
CA ALA A 632 -3.53 -21.74 -28.28
C ALA A 632 -3.08 -20.57 -29.16
N TYR A 633 -1.78 -20.44 -29.42
CA TYR A 633 -1.22 -19.39 -30.28
C TYR A 633 -1.71 -19.48 -31.73
N THR A 634 -1.83 -20.69 -32.28
CA THR A 634 -2.40 -20.92 -33.61
C THR A 634 -3.88 -20.49 -33.65
N ASN A 635 -4.65 -20.76 -32.60
CA ASN A 635 -6.02 -20.29 -32.50
C ASN A 635 -6.09 -18.76 -32.45
N SER A 636 -5.21 -18.09 -31.69
CA SER A 636 -5.12 -16.62 -31.64
C SER A 636 -4.85 -16.00 -33.02
N GLN A 637 -4.10 -16.67 -33.90
CA GLN A 637 -3.86 -16.21 -35.29
C GLN A 637 -5.13 -16.16 -36.14
N THR A 638 -6.17 -16.89 -35.75
CA THR A 638 -7.47 -16.89 -36.46
C THR A 638 -8.41 -15.77 -36.00
N ILE A 639 -8.01 -14.97 -35.01
CA ILE A 639 -8.76 -13.81 -34.54
C ILE A 639 -8.37 -12.61 -35.42
N SER A 640 -9.33 -12.13 -36.21
CA SER A 640 -9.16 -10.96 -37.06
C SER A 640 -9.60 -9.71 -36.32
N LEU A 641 -8.67 -8.76 -36.16
CA LEU A 641 -8.92 -7.44 -35.59
C LEU A 641 -8.58 -6.36 -36.61
N PRO A 642 -9.25 -5.20 -36.57
CA PRO A 642 -8.76 -3.99 -37.22
C PRO A 642 -7.33 -3.68 -36.80
N SER A 643 -6.58 -2.96 -37.64
CA SER A 643 -5.21 -2.54 -37.32
C SER A 643 -5.12 -1.65 -36.07
N GLN A 644 -6.24 -1.07 -35.64
CA GLN A 644 -6.36 -0.26 -34.43
C GLN A 644 -7.78 -0.42 -33.85
N VAL A 645 -7.88 -0.66 -32.54
CA VAL A 645 -9.12 -0.68 -31.76
C VAL A 645 -8.87 0.20 -30.53
N GLY A 646 -9.57 1.34 -30.45
CA GLY A 646 -9.24 2.38 -29.47
C GLY A 646 -7.78 2.83 -29.61
N GLU A 647 -7.01 2.71 -28.53
CA GLU A 647 -5.57 3.06 -28.50
C GLU A 647 -4.66 1.86 -28.79
N VAL A 648 -5.21 0.64 -28.80
CA VAL A 648 -4.43 -0.57 -29.01
C VAL A 648 -4.22 -0.76 -30.51
N THR A 649 -2.96 -0.91 -30.89
CA THR A 649 -2.56 -1.07 -32.29
C THR A 649 -2.17 -2.52 -32.57
N PHE A 650 -2.84 -3.13 -33.56
CA PHE A 650 -2.63 -4.50 -34.01
C PHE A 650 -1.97 -4.53 -35.40
N SER A 651 -0.87 -3.78 -35.59
CA SER A 651 -0.21 -3.60 -36.90
C SER A 651 0.09 -4.92 -37.62
N ASN A 652 0.41 -5.97 -36.86
CA ASN A 652 0.74 -7.31 -37.37
C ASN A 652 -0.31 -8.37 -36.97
N GLY A 653 -1.50 -7.96 -36.54
CA GLY A 653 -2.57 -8.84 -36.06
C GLY A 653 -2.51 -9.16 -34.56
N TYR A 654 -3.58 -9.79 -34.06
CA TYR A 654 -3.78 -10.09 -32.63
C TYR A 654 -2.69 -11.00 -32.04
N ALA A 655 -2.36 -12.11 -32.70
CA ALA A 655 -1.34 -13.03 -32.22
C ALA A 655 0.05 -12.37 -32.09
N ALA A 656 0.42 -11.51 -33.05
CA ALA A 656 1.69 -10.78 -33.00
C ALA A 656 1.70 -9.69 -31.90
N TYR A 657 0.53 -9.19 -31.52
CA TYR A 657 0.39 -8.30 -30.37
C TYR A 657 0.62 -9.05 -29.04
N LEU A 658 0.11 -10.29 -28.91
CA LEU A 658 0.36 -11.13 -27.74
C LEU A 658 1.83 -11.58 -27.62
N CYS A 659 2.48 -11.85 -28.76
CA CYS A 659 3.87 -12.30 -28.82
C CYS A 659 4.55 -11.71 -30.06
N ALA A 660 5.37 -10.68 -29.86
CA ALA A 660 6.06 -10.01 -30.97
C ALA A 660 7.14 -10.90 -31.62
N ASP A 661 7.80 -11.74 -30.80
CA ASP A 661 8.79 -12.70 -31.26
C ASP A 661 8.13 -14.05 -31.60
N PRO A 662 8.75 -14.89 -32.45
CA PRO A 662 8.30 -16.27 -32.62
C PRO A 662 8.20 -16.98 -31.27
N LEU A 663 7.04 -17.61 -31.02
CA LEU A 663 6.79 -18.36 -29.80
C LEU A 663 7.83 -19.46 -29.65
N GLN A 664 8.58 -19.44 -28.54
CA GLN A 664 9.62 -20.44 -28.32
C GLN A 664 9.03 -21.82 -28.02
N VAL A 665 9.75 -22.87 -28.45
CA VAL A 665 9.41 -24.26 -28.17
C VAL A 665 10.58 -24.89 -27.44
N ILE A 666 10.29 -25.63 -26.37
CA ILE A 666 11.33 -26.37 -25.66
C ILE A 666 11.63 -27.66 -26.42
N ASP A 667 12.88 -27.83 -26.88
CA ASP A 667 13.34 -29.11 -27.42
C ASP A 667 13.47 -30.15 -26.29
N THR A 668 12.69 -31.23 -26.38
CA THR A 668 12.74 -32.33 -25.40
C THR A 668 13.96 -33.22 -25.55
N GLY A 669 14.69 -33.12 -26.67
CA GLY A 669 15.98 -33.78 -26.90
C GLY A 669 17.17 -33.09 -26.22
N SER A 670 17.07 -31.79 -25.92
CA SER A 670 18.11 -31.01 -25.26
C SER A 670 17.52 -30.03 -24.24
N PHE A 671 17.31 -30.52 -23.02
CA PHE A 671 16.74 -29.73 -21.93
C PHE A 671 17.63 -28.50 -21.60
N ASN A 672 17.10 -27.30 -21.80
CA ASN A 672 17.76 -26.02 -21.51
C ASN A 672 16.88 -25.14 -20.61
N TRP A 673 17.36 -24.87 -19.39
CA TRP A 673 16.69 -24.00 -18.42
C TRP A 673 16.47 -22.57 -18.94
N GLU A 674 17.41 -22.03 -19.74
CA GLU A 674 17.29 -20.69 -20.29
C GLU A 674 16.11 -20.59 -21.27
N HIS A 675 15.85 -21.63 -22.06
CA HIS A 675 14.70 -21.68 -22.96
C HIS A 675 13.37 -21.74 -22.20
N MET A 676 13.32 -22.47 -21.06
CA MET A 676 12.12 -22.49 -20.22
C MET A 676 11.81 -21.11 -19.63
N VAL A 677 12.85 -20.41 -19.16
CA VAL A 677 12.69 -19.05 -18.61
C VAL A 677 12.30 -18.06 -19.71
N ALA A 678 12.83 -18.21 -20.93
CA ALA A 678 12.46 -17.37 -22.07
C ALA A 678 10.99 -17.55 -22.46
N LEU A 679 10.51 -18.80 -22.55
CA LEU A 679 9.10 -19.09 -22.81
C LEU A 679 8.19 -18.59 -21.68
N TYR A 680 8.62 -18.72 -20.42
CA TYR A 680 7.88 -18.16 -19.28
C TYR A 680 7.64 -16.66 -19.44
N ARG A 681 8.68 -15.90 -19.79
CA ARG A 681 8.57 -14.44 -19.99
C ARG A 681 7.63 -14.07 -21.13
N GLN A 682 7.57 -14.90 -22.19
CA GLN A 682 6.59 -14.71 -23.26
C GLN A 682 5.16 -14.97 -22.74
N LEU A 683 4.94 -16.09 -22.05
CA LEU A 683 3.63 -16.49 -21.52
C LEU A 683 3.11 -15.57 -20.43
N GLU A 684 3.97 -15.05 -19.55
CA GLU A 684 3.61 -14.20 -18.42
C GLU A 684 2.89 -12.92 -18.88
N LEU A 685 3.26 -12.40 -20.06
CA LEU A 685 2.67 -11.18 -20.62
C LEU A 685 1.35 -11.45 -21.38
N MET A 686 1.15 -12.64 -21.93
CA MET A 686 0.03 -12.93 -22.83
C MET A 686 -1.36 -12.70 -22.19
N PRO A 687 -1.65 -13.17 -20.96
CA PRO A 687 -2.91 -12.88 -20.28
C PRO A 687 -3.21 -11.39 -20.16
N HIS A 688 -2.20 -10.61 -19.76
CA HIS A 688 -2.34 -9.17 -19.57
C HIS A 688 -2.60 -8.46 -20.91
N LEU A 689 -1.85 -8.81 -21.95
CA LEU A 689 -2.04 -8.26 -23.29
C LEU A 689 -3.42 -8.64 -23.86
N ALA A 690 -3.83 -9.91 -23.71
CA ALA A 690 -5.17 -10.36 -24.10
C ALA A 690 -6.27 -9.59 -23.35
N GLY A 691 -6.10 -9.34 -22.05
CA GLY A 691 -6.99 -8.50 -21.26
C GLY A 691 -7.07 -7.05 -21.76
N GLN A 692 -5.95 -6.44 -22.14
CA GLN A 692 -5.95 -5.10 -22.75
C GLN A 692 -6.71 -5.07 -24.08
N ALA A 693 -6.51 -6.08 -24.94
CA ALA A 693 -7.23 -6.20 -26.20
C ALA A 693 -8.74 -6.43 -25.97
N GLN A 694 -9.09 -7.27 -25.01
CA GLN A 694 -10.47 -7.54 -24.61
C GLN A 694 -11.18 -6.26 -24.18
N LEU A 695 -10.56 -5.47 -23.30
CA LEU A 695 -11.11 -4.20 -22.82
C LEU A 695 -11.30 -3.20 -23.97
N ALA A 696 -10.31 -3.09 -24.87
CA ALA A 696 -10.42 -2.20 -26.03
C ALA A 696 -11.58 -2.59 -26.97
N VAL A 697 -11.75 -3.88 -27.26
CA VAL A 697 -12.84 -4.39 -28.09
C VAL A 697 -14.20 -4.20 -27.41
N LEU A 698 -14.27 -4.41 -26.09
CA LEU A 698 -15.51 -4.21 -25.33
C LEU A 698 -15.90 -2.73 -25.29
N ASP A 699 -14.95 -1.83 -25.05
CA ASP A 699 -15.22 -0.38 -25.03
C ASP A 699 -15.72 0.10 -26.41
N GLU A 700 -15.12 -0.37 -27.51
CA GLU A 700 -15.61 -0.06 -28.85
C GLU A 700 -17.02 -0.62 -29.08
N LEU A 701 -17.29 -1.87 -28.67
CA LEU A 701 -18.60 -2.49 -28.77
C LEU A 701 -19.66 -1.67 -28.02
N ILE A 702 -19.42 -1.30 -26.76
CA ILE A 702 -20.36 -0.52 -25.94
C ILE A 702 -20.62 0.86 -26.55
N ARG A 703 -19.56 1.55 -27.01
CA ARG A 703 -19.70 2.87 -27.66
C ARG A 703 -20.44 2.76 -28.99
N TRP A 704 -20.20 1.70 -29.77
CA TRP A 704 -20.92 1.44 -31.02
C TRP A 704 -22.41 1.13 -30.77
N GLN A 705 -22.72 0.28 -29.79
CA GLN A 705 -24.09 0.03 -29.34
C GLN A 705 -24.80 1.32 -28.92
N ALA A 706 -24.04 2.31 -28.44
CA ALA A 706 -24.62 3.58 -28.05
C ALA A 706 -25.18 4.40 -29.23
N THR A 707 -24.71 4.12 -30.45
CA THR A 707 -25.13 4.78 -31.70
C THR A 707 -26.35 4.14 -32.37
N LEU A 708 -26.72 2.92 -31.94
CA LEU A 708 -27.94 2.22 -32.37
C LEU A 708 -29.19 2.83 -31.71
#